data_AF-A0A9D5RYL2-F1
#
_entry.id   AF-A0A9D5RYL2-F1
#
_cell.length_a   1.000
_cell.length_b   1.000
_cell.length_c   1.000
_cell.angle_alpha   90.00
_cell.angle_beta   90.00
_cell.angle_gamma   90.00
#
_symmetry.space_group_name_H-M   'P 1'
#
loop_
_entity.id
_entity.type
_entity.pdbx_description
1 polymer ?
#
loop_
_entity_poly.entity_id
_entity_poly.type
_entity_poly.pdbx_seq_one_letter_code
_entity_poly.pdbx_strand_id
1 'polypeptide(L)'
;MEGNRLEVIKKYLKSDNIDIETLKTITNESTVKNLLRNLINVQREYLVYCDIKSTPPKYKVFENIKTLIMAAKDSEEVIDYTPYIGKVRKLKTNLNVLEKKLTERNLYNSEWEIFINKINEDIDIIEIEFMCEAQKQYKNNNYEFLSYIVHEIKNRSHLKQILAMSPHYINTKNEEKKHIVIDLIEKFVEEMKTHNKNNINSILYFESIIEEFITNPRFRITNEEKEYLSRIIENAKKYIEEHHGKINRYNQKIVCLKDLEDKLCSNSITREKIEKLNFKYNISSGFSPNIQHEISNIEITPNHKIITIDKENTLDMDDALSIDKKDGVYKLNVYISDVATAIKEGTYLDIEAKKRYSTIYLSDNIIPMLPFELSNNILSLNSNSYKNVIVYEIYIDGHGQILETNINKRQVLISNKLSYNDVNNIIVSGSHINKDIENTVLYLSELASILKNNNTKKDGYREIEYLFNSLAGVSSQENKQNEKSKAEIIIEEIMILTNIVTALTFDQKYLPFIYRVHPNIKNTKDYESLKNLEEIVNNKFYQSNTKSYLKMIETLIKLYPKAYYTTENIGHFGIDTPYYSHSTSPIRRYSDLTIQRLIHDFIFDAPTDDKYKYWESVLNDLCAHMNSQEEINYSYQCEYEKLKKLIRKEGR
;
A
#
# COMPACT_ATOMS: atom_id res chain seq x y z
N MET A 1 -8.94 -35.27 36.97
CA MET A 1 -8.36 -36.00 35.82
C MET A 1 -7.44 -35.13 34.94
N GLU A 2 -6.93 -33.99 35.42
CA GLU A 2 -6.03 -33.11 34.64
C GLU A 2 -4.53 -33.34 34.89
N GLY A 3 -4.15 -33.87 36.06
CA GLY A 3 -2.74 -34.08 36.43
C GLY A 3 -2.00 -35.11 35.57
N ASN A 4 -2.71 -36.12 35.03
CA ASN A 4 -2.08 -37.23 34.31
C ASN A 4 -1.72 -36.89 32.85
N ARG A 5 -2.42 -35.93 32.22
CA ARG A 5 -2.09 -35.48 30.85
C ARG A 5 -0.84 -34.60 30.83
N LEU A 6 -0.69 -33.71 31.81
CA LEU A 6 0.46 -32.80 31.89
C LEU A 6 1.78 -33.53 32.16
N GLU A 7 1.76 -34.63 32.92
CA GLU A 7 2.94 -35.48 33.13
C GLU A 7 3.31 -36.29 31.88
N VAL A 8 2.33 -36.81 31.15
CA VAL A 8 2.58 -37.48 29.86
C VAL A 8 3.17 -36.51 28.83
N ILE A 9 2.64 -35.28 28.77
CA ILE A 9 3.18 -34.20 27.93
C ILE A 9 4.59 -33.84 28.39
N LYS A 10 4.85 -33.63 29.69
CA LYS A 10 6.22 -33.39 30.21
C LYS A 10 7.17 -34.54 29.91
N LYS A 11 6.70 -35.80 29.88
CA LYS A 11 7.52 -36.97 29.56
C LYS A 11 7.86 -37.05 28.06
N TYR A 12 6.95 -36.65 27.18
CA TYR A 12 7.22 -36.49 25.73
C TYR A 12 8.01 -35.22 25.38
N LEU A 13 7.92 -34.17 26.21
CA LEU A 13 8.58 -32.88 25.99
C LEU A 13 9.97 -32.76 26.64
N LYS A 14 10.25 -33.55 27.69
CA LYS A 14 11.61 -33.67 28.29
C LYS A 14 12.52 -34.63 27.55
N SER A 15 12.02 -35.37 26.56
CA SER A 15 12.91 -36.06 25.63
C SER A 15 13.45 -35.04 24.63
N ASP A 16 14.47 -34.29 25.05
CA ASP A 16 15.45 -33.68 24.14
C ASP A 16 16.14 -34.73 23.24
N ASN A 17 15.83 -36.02 23.44
CA ASN A 17 16.14 -37.16 22.60
C ASN A 17 14.86 -37.91 22.18
N ILE A 18 13.99 -37.34 21.33
CA ILE A 18 13.54 -38.21 20.25
C ILE A 18 14.76 -38.29 19.34
N ASP A 19 15.58 -39.30 19.56
CA ASP A 19 16.82 -39.47 18.85
C ASP A 19 16.53 -39.41 17.34
N ILE A 20 17.11 -38.42 16.68
CA ILE A 20 16.94 -38.19 15.25
C ILE A 20 17.43 -39.42 14.47
N GLU A 21 18.42 -40.17 14.98
CA GLU A 21 18.81 -41.48 14.43
C GLU A 21 17.70 -42.51 14.61
N THR A 22 17.06 -42.60 15.78
CA THR A 22 15.90 -43.46 16.00
C THR A 22 14.72 -43.10 15.08
N LEU A 23 14.41 -41.82 14.85
CA LEU A 23 13.38 -41.39 13.88
C LEU A 23 13.72 -41.79 12.45
N LYS A 24 15.01 -41.71 12.06
CA LYS A 24 15.50 -42.18 10.75
C LYS A 24 15.41 -43.69 10.57
N THR A 25 15.36 -44.46 11.65
CA THR A 25 15.17 -45.93 11.61
C THR A 25 13.72 -46.39 11.58
N ILE A 26 12.75 -45.48 11.75
CA ILE A 26 11.31 -45.81 11.75
C ILE A 26 10.80 -45.83 10.30
N THR A 27 10.37 -47.00 9.84
CA THR A 27 9.97 -47.21 8.43
C THR A 27 8.52 -47.66 8.24
N ASN A 28 7.72 -47.81 9.30
CA ASN A 28 6.33 -48.31 9.19
C ASN A 28 5.28 -47.20 9.41
N GLU A 29 4.33 -47.11 8.47
CA GLU A 29 3.24 -46.15 8.31
C GLU A 29 2.40 -45.98 9.60
N SER A 30 2.12 -47.07 10.31
CA SER A 30 1.33 -47.04 11.55
C SER A 30 2.03 -46.22 12.64
N THR A 31 3.35 -46.38 12.75
CA THR A 31 4.18 -45.67 13.72
C THR A 31 4.27 -44.19 13.35
N VAL A 32 4.50 -43.88 12.07
CA VAL A 32 4.59 -42.48 11.62
C VAL A 32 3.25 -41.76 11.79
N LYS A 33 2.11 -42.38 11.43
CA LYS A 33 0.77 -41.79 11.64
C LYS A 33 0.50 -41.49 13.11
N ASN A 34 0.85 -42.42 14.01
CA ASN A 34 0.67 -42.20 15.45
C ASN A 34 1.58 -41.08 15.97
N LEU A 35 2.84 -41.02 15.52
CA LEU A 35 3.77 -39.95 15.90
C LEU A 35 3.31 -38.59 15.39
N LEU A 36 2.92 -38.45 14.11
CA LEU A 36 2.38 -37.20 13.55
C LEU A 36 1.16 -36.73 14.35
N ARG A 37 0.22 -37.64 14.64
CA ARG A 37 -0.97 -37.32 15.44
C ARG A 37 -0.58 -36.82 16.84
N ASN A 38 0.36 -37.50 17.50
CA ASN A 38 0.81 -37.14 18.84
C ASN A 38 1.56 -35.81 18.84
N LEU A 39 2.49 -35.57 17.91
CA LEU A 39 3.26 -34.33 17.82
C LEU A 39 2.33 -33.12 17.56
N ILE A 40 1.36 -33.25 16.66
CA ILE A 40 0.38 -32.19 16.38
C ILE A 40 -0.55 -31.96 17.57
N ASN A 41 -0.99 -33.02 18.27
CA ASN A 41 -1.82 -32.88 19.46
C ASN A 41 -1.04 -32.22 20.60
N VAL A 42 0.22 -32.59 20.79
CA VAL A 42 1.12 -31.95 21.76
C VAL A 42 1.31 -30.47 21.43
N GLN A 43 1.43 -30.11 20.13
CA GLN A 43 1.44 -28.70 19.72
C GLN A 43 0.17 -27.97 20.10
N ARG A 44 -0.98 -28.55 19.77
CA ARG A 44 -2.27 -27.96 20.10
C ARG A 44 -2.41 -27.77 21.61
N GLU A 45 -2.13 -28.80 22.40
CA GLU A 45 -2.26 -28.74 23.86
C GLU A 45 -1.28 -27.74 24.46
N TYR A 46 -0.07 -27.65 23.92
CA TYR A 46 0.87 -26.61 24.31
C TYR A 46 0.32 -25.21 23.99
N LEU A 47 -0.08 -24.92 22.75
CA LEU A 47 -0.59 -23.60 22.38
C LEU A 47 -1.85 -23.20 23.18
N VAL A 48 -2.70 -24.16 23.55
CA VAL A 48 -3.92 -23.88 24.32
C VAL A 48 -3.67 -23.80 25.82
N TYR A 49 -2.84 -24.69 26.39
CA TYR A 49 -2.72 -24.90 27.84
C TYR A 49 -1.33 -24.61 28.41
N CYS A 50 -0.39 -24.07 27.62
CA CYS A 50 0.93 -23.72 28.12
C CYS A 50 0.81 -22.81 29.35
N ASP A 51 1.58 -23.16 30.39
CA ASP A 51 1.76 -22.30 31.54
C ASP A 51 2.62 -21.10 31.11
N ILE A 52 1.98 -19.93 31.05
CA ILE A 52 2.58 -18.72 30.50
C ILE A 52 3.59 -18.16 31.51
N LYS A 53 4.87 -18.27 31.18
CA LYS A 53 6.00 -17.73 31.96
C LYS A 53 6.53 -16.44 31.34
N SER A 54 7.47 -15.78 32.03
CA SER A 54 8.13 -14.57 31.56
C SER A 54 8.90 -14.75 30.24
N THR A 55 9.33 -15.96 29.92
CA THR A 55 10.06 -16.28 28.68
C THR A 55 9.47 -17.54 28.00
N PRO A 56 9.47 -17.59 26.66
CA PRO A 56 9.04 -18.77 25.92
C PRO A 56 10.01 -19.94 26.11
N PRO A 57 9.55 -21.19 26.04
CA PRO A 57 10.43 -22.36 26.11
C PRO A 57 11.27 -22.51 24.85
N LYS A 58 12.48 -23.04 25.01
CA LYS A 58 13.33 -23.51 23.90
C LYS A 58 12.71 -24.79 23.34
N TYR A 59 11.86 -24.65 22.32
CA TYR A 59 10.98 -25.71 21.87
C TYR A 59 11.26 -26.12 20.43
N LYS A 60 11.34 -27.43 20.16
CA LYS A 60 11.81 -28.00 18.88
C LYS A 60 10.81 -28.93 18.17
N VAL A 61 9.52 -28.90 18.51
CA VAL A 61 8.61 -29.92 17.96
C VAL A 61 8.30 -29.73 16.47
N PHE A 62 8.31 -28.51 15.95
CA PHE A 62 8.22 -28.29 14.50
C PHE A 62 9.42 -28.90 13.75
N GLU A 63 10.63 -28.86 14.34
CA GLU A 63 11.82 -29.55 13.83
C GLU A 63 11.64 -31.09 13.85
N ASN A 64 11.01 -31.63 14.90
CA ASN A 64 10.68 -33.05 14.99
C ASN A 64 9.66 -33.49 13.93
N ILE A 65 8.66 -32.67 13.62
CA ILE A 65 7.70 -32.97 12.54
C ILE A 65 8.42 -32.96 11.18
N LYS A 66 9.26 -31.96 10.89
CA LYS A 66 10.07 -31.91 9.66
C LYS A 66 11.00 -33.11 9.53
N THR A 67 11.66 -33.50 10.62
CA THR A 67 12.56 -34.67 10.64
C THR A 67 11.80 -35.98 10.42
N LEU A 68 10.61 -36.13 11.01
CA LEU A 68 9.75 -37.29 10.79
C LEU A 68 9.24 -37.35 9.34
N ILE A 69 8.89 -36.20 8.73
CA ILE A 69 8.54 -36.11 7.31
C ILE A 69 9.72 -36.57 6.45
N MET A 70 10.93 -36.07 6.71
CA MET A 70 12.14 -36.46 5.97
C MET A 70 12.43 -37.96 6.10
N ALA A 71 12.40 -38.52 7.31
CA ALA A 71 12.61 -39.95 7.55
C ALA A 71 11.56 -40.82 6.85
N ALA A 72 10.30 -40.38 6.85
CA ALA A 72 9.23 -41.07 6.12
C ALA A 72 9.46 -41.05 4.60
N LYS A 73 9.97 -39.94 4.04
CA LYS A 73 10.31 -39.86 2.60
C LYS A 73 11.40 -40.86 2.22
N ASP A 74 12.38 -41.09 3.10
CA ASP A 74 13.49 -42.02 2.87
C ASP A 74 13.06 -43.50 2.97
N SER A 75 11.91 -43.80 3.59
CA SER A 75 11.43 -45.16 3.85
C SER A 75 10.60 -45.82 2.72
N GLU A 76 10.36 -45.11 1.61
CA GLU A 76 9.48 -45.50 0.49
C GLU A 76 7.99 -45.78 0.84
N GLU A 77 7.57 -45.70 2.10
CA GLU A 77 6.17 -45.90 2.47
C GLU A 77 5.26 -44.71 2.11
N VAL A 78 4.05 -45.01 1.60
CA VAL A 78 3.06 -44.01 1.20
C VAL A 78 2.21 -43.63 2.40
N ILE A 79 2.52 -42.49 3.01
CA ILE A 79 1.79 -41.99 4.18
C ILE A 79 0.67 -41.05 3.75
N ASP A 80 -0.54 -41.30 4.28
CA ASP A 80 -1.63 -40.37 4.09
C ASP A 80 -1.50 -39.11 5.00
N TYR A 81 -1.03 -38.00 4.43
CA TYR A 81 -0.90 -36.71 5.11
C TYR A 81 -2.17 -35.84 5.15
N THR A 82 -3.19 -36.15 4.35
CA THR A 82 -4.42 -35.35 4.18
C THR A 82 -5.15 -35.07 5.50
N PRO A 83 -5.31 -36.05 6.43
CA PRO A 83 -5.94 -35.83 7.73
C PRO A 83 -5.22 -34.84 8.65
N TYR A 84 -3.96 -34.48 8.34
CA TYR A 84 -3.14 -33.62 9.18
C TYR A 84 -3.07 -32.17 8.69
N ILE A 85 -3.31 -31.91 7.40
CA ILE A 85 -3.33 -30.55 6.81
C ILE A 85 -4.28 -29.65 7.61
N GLY A 86 -5.54 -30.07 7.77
CA GLY A 86 -6.53 -29.31 8.53
C GLY A 86 -6.23 -29.20 10.03
N LYS A 87 -5.48 -30.16 10.59
CA LYS A 87 -5.07 -30.13 12.01
C LYS A 87 -3.94 -29.14 12.24
N VAL A 88 -2.95 -29.11 11.35
CA VAL A 88 -1.84 -28.14 11.35
C VAL A 88 -2.38 -26.73 11.10
N ARG A 89 -3.28 -26.54 10.13
CA ARG A 89 -3.94 -25.24 9.91
C ARG A 89 -4.65 -24.71 11.16
N LYS A 90 -5.34 -25.58 11.91
CA LYS A 90 -5.99 -25.21 13.18
C LYS A 90 -5.00 -24.82 14.28
N LEU A 91 -3.71 -25.14 14.16
CA LEU A 91 -2.70 -24.65 15.10
C LEU A 91 -2.57 -23.12 15.04
N LYS A 92 -2.80 -22.47 13.89
CA LYS A 92 -2.84 -21.00 13.80
C LYS A 92 -3.90 -20.40 14.70
N THR A 93 -5.09 -21.01 14.75
CA THR A 93 -6.16 -20.57 15.66
C THR A 93 -5.75 -20.73 17.12
N ASN A 94 -5.06 -21.82 17.47
CA ASN A 94 -4.56 -22.02 18.84
C ASN A 94 -3.41 -21.07 19.19
N LEU A 95 -2.59 -20.71 18.19
CA LEU A 95 -1.52 -19.73 18.32
C LEU A 95 -2.10 -18.35 18.66
N ASN A 96 -3.18 -17.93 17.99
CA ASN A 96 -3.90 -16.71 18.33
C ASN A 96 -4.49 -16.74 19.75
N VAL A 97 -4.90 -17.92 20.25
CA VAL A 97 -5.36 -18.08 21.64
C VAL A 97 -4.20 -17.87 22.62
N LEU A 98 -3.00 -18.38 22.32
CA LEU A 98 -1.80 -18.15 23.13
C LEU A 98 -1.41 -16.66 23.14
N GLU A 99 -1.39 -16.03 21.97
CA GLU A 99 -1.11 -14.60 21.80
C GLU A 99 -2.07 -13.73 22.62
N LYS A 100 -3.37 -14.05 22.55
CA LYS A 100 -4.40 -13.38 23.35
C LYS A 100 -4.15 -13.52 24.85
N LYS A 101 -3.84 -14.73 25.33
CA LYS A 101 -3.57 -14.97 26.77
C LYS A 101 -2.30 -14.27 27.26
N LEU A 102 -1.27 -14.20 26.42
CA LEU A 102 -0.04 -13.45 26.70
C LEU A 102 -0.34 -11.96 26.85
N THR A 103 -1.17 -11.43 25.95
CA THR A 103 -1.61 -10.04 25.97
C THR A 103 -2.45 -9.73 27.22
N GLU A 104 -3.45 -10.56 27.52
CA GLU A 104 -4.31 -10.40 28.71
C GLU A 104 -3.54 -10.45 30.04
N ARG A 105 -2.39 -11.12 30.08
CA ARG A 105 -1.54 -11.24 31.28
C ARG A 105 -0.37 -10.25 31.33
N ASN A 106 -0.25 -9.34 30.35
CA ASN A 106 0.90 -8.44 30.19
C ASN A 106 2.25 -9.18 30.13
N LEU A 107 2.26 -10.37 29.52
CA LEU A 107 3.46 -11.21 29.34
C LEU A 107 3.90 -11.29 27.87
N TYR A 108 3.18 -10.63 26.96
CA TYR A 108 3.57 -10.52 25.56
C TYR A 108 4.79 -9.59 25.42
N ASN A 109 5.94 -10.18 25.08
CA ASN A 109 7.22 -9.49 24.91
C ASN A 109 7.91 -9.95 23.62
N SER A 110 9.06 -9.34 23.30
CA SER A 110 9.81 -9.61 22.07
C SER A 110 10.20 -11.09 21.91
N GLU A 111 10.54 -11.78 23.01
CA GLU A 111 10.86 -13.21 22.95
C GLU A 111 9.63 -14.04 22.56
N TRP A 112 8.47 -13.75 23.15
CA TRP A 112 7.21 -14.40 22.80
C TRP A 112 6.75 -14.09 21.38
N GLU A 113 6.97 -12.88 20.88
CA GLU A 113 6.65 -12.50 19.49
C GLU A 113 7.49 -13.29 18.47
N ILE A 114 8.81 -13.36 18.68
CA ILE A 114 9.72 -14.17 17.84
C ILE A 114 9.27 -15.63 17.84
N PHE A 115 8.94 -16.14 19.02
CA PHE A 115 8.48 -17.51 19.19
C PHE A 115 7.17 -17.78 18.42
N ILE A 116 6.19 -16.87 18.51
CA ILE A 116 4.91 -16.99 17.80
C ILE A 116 5.11 -16.91 16.29
N ASN A 117 5.90 -15.97 15.80
CA ASN A 117 6.17 -15.82 14.37
C ASN A 117 6.87 -17.07 13.80
N LYS A 118 7.90 -17.58 14.49
CA LYS A 118 8.58 -18.82 14.10
C LYS A 118 7.59 -20.00 14.04
N ILE A 119 6.70 -20.12 15.02
CA ILE A 119 5.66 -21.16 15.01
C ILE A 119 4.71 -20.98 13.83
N ASN A 120 4.30 -19.76 13.52
CA ASN A 120 3.42 -19.49 12.40
C ASN A 120 4.07 -19.86 11.05
N GLU A 121 5.34 -19.49 10.86
CA GLU A 121 6.12 -19.90 9.68
C GLU A 121 6.29 -21.42 9.59
N ASP A 122 6.62 -22.07 10.71
CA ASP A 122 6.76 -23.51 10.75
C ASP A 122 5.44 -24.24 10.45
N ILE A 123 4.29 -23.69 10.89
CA ILE A 123 2.96 -24.18 10.52
C ILE A 123 2.76 -24.08 9.01
N ASP A 124 3.11 -22.95 8.38
CA ASP A 124 2.96 -22.76 6.93
C ASP A 124 3.84 -23.72 6.13
N ILE A 125 5.10 -23.87 6.51
CA ILE A 125 6.04 -24.80 5.86
C ILE A 125 5.53 -26.24 5.94
N ILE A 126 5.12 -26.69 7.13
CA ILE A 126 4.61 -28.05 7.32
C ILE A 126 3.29 -28.25 6.59
N GLU A 127 2.40 -27.26 6.56
CA GLU A 127 1.17 -27.33 5.79
C GLU A 127 1.48 -27.58 4.32
N ILE A 128 2.41 -26.82 3.72
CA ILE A 128 2.84 -26.99 2.32
C ILE A 128 3.51 -28.35 2.10
N GLU A 129 4.40 -28.79 2.99
CA GLU A 129 5.05 -30.09 2.89
C GLU A 129 4.03 -31.23 2.93
N PHE A 130 3.06 -31.19 3.86
CA PHE A 130 1.98 -32.17 3.91
C PHE A 130 1.12 -32.16 2.66
N MET A 131 0.86 -30.99 2.07
CA MET A 131 0.14 -30.89 0.80
C MET A 131 0.93 -31.57 -0.33
N CYS A 132 2.21 -31.24 -0.48
CA CYS A 132 3.09 -31.86 -1.48
C CYS A 132 3.21 -33.38 -1.30
N GLU A 133 3.29 -33.88 -0.06
CA GLU A 133 3.33 -35.33 0.18
C GLU A 133 1.96 -36.00 0.00
N ALA A 134 0.86 -35.32 0.35
CA ALA A 134 -0.50 -35.81 0.11
C ALA A 134 -0.80 -36.00 -1.38
N GLN A 135 -0.07 -35.31 -2.27
CA GLN A 135 -0.12 -35.55 -3.72
C GLN A 135 0.07 -37.03 -4.09
N LYS A 136 0.92 -37.77 -3.37
CA LYS A 136 1.19 -39.19 -3.63
C LYS A 136 -0.08 -40.05 -3.56
N GLN A 137 -1.11 -39.60 -2.83
CA GLN A 137 -2.41 -40.28 -2.71
C GLN A 137 -3.31 -40.09 -3.91
N TYR A 138 -3.14 -39.00 -4.65
CA TYR A 138 -3.81 -38.79 -5.93
C TYR A 138 -3.18 -39.66 -7.03
N LYS A 139 -2.47 -40.75 -6.69
CA LYS A 139 -1.71 -41.61 -7.62
C LYS A 139 -0.75 -40.84 -8.52
N ASN A 140 -0.16 -39.74 -8.02
CA ASN A 140 0.62 -38.79 -8.82
C ASN A 140 -0.18 -38.12 -9.96
N ASN A 141 -1.51 -38.07 -9.85
CA ASN A 141 -2.36 -37.26 -10.70
C ASN A 141 -2.23 -35.79 -10.28
N ASN A 142 -1.27 -35.12 -10.92
CA ASN A 142 -0.99 -33.69 -10.71
C ASN A 142 -2.27 -32.83 -10.87
N TYR A 143 -3.22 -33.28 -11.69
CA TYR A 143 -4.42 -32.52 -12.00
C TYR A 143 -5.35 -32.44 -10.79
N GLU A 144 -5.67 -33.60 -10.21
CA GLU A 144 -6.52 -33.69 -9.03
C GLU A 144 -5.90 -32.97 -7.85
N PHE A 145 -4.57 -33.07 -7.71
CA PHE A 145 -3.84 -32.34 -6.68
C PHE A 145 -3.99 -30.83 -6.84
N LEU A 146 -3.68 -30.26 -8.01
CA LEU A 146 -3.85 -28.82 -8.24
C LEU A 146 -5.31 -28.38 -8.11
N SER A 147 -6.25 -29.21 -8.57
CA SER A 147 -7.69 -28.97 -8.44
C SER A 147 -8.09 -28.85 -6.96
N TYR A 148 -7.59 -29.73 -6.10
CA TYR A 148 -7.78 -29.64 -4.65
C TYR A 148 -7.18 -28.35 -4.06
N ILE A 149 -5.97 -27.95 -4.46
CA ILE A 149 -5.36 -26.68 -4.01
C ILE A 149 -6.24 -25.48 -4.39
N VAL A 150 -6.70 -25.43 -5.64
CA VAL A 150 -7.43 -24.28 -6.15
C VAL A 150 -8.87 -24.23 -5.63
N HIS A 151 -9.55 -25.37 -5.51
CA HIS A 151 -10.97 -25.39 -5.16
C HIS A 151 -11.26 -25.58 -3.68
N GLU A 152 -10.47 -26.39 -2.97
CA GLU A 152 -10.71 -26.70 -1.55
C GLU A 152 -9.87 -25.83 -0.63
N ILE A 153 -8.60 -25.55 -0.99
CA ILE A 153 -7.69 -24.78 -0.13
C ILE A 153 -7.86 -23.27 -0.35
N LYS A 154 -8.07 -22.85 -1.61
CA LYS A 154 -8.30 -21.45 -2.01
C LYS A 154 -7.24 -20.46 -1.53
N ASN A 155 -5.95 -20.84 -1.58
CA ASN A 155 -4.84 -19.98 -1.17
C ASN A 155 -3.84 -19.76 -2.31
N ARG A 156 -3.79 -18.53 -2.83
CA ARG A 156 -2.90 -18.15 -3.95
C ARG A 156 -1.42 -18.29 -3.61
N SER A 157 -1.02 -17.91 -2.40
CA SER A 157 0.39 -17.98 -1.98
C SER A 157 0.89 -19.43 -1.99
N HIS A 158 0.08 -20.36 -1.47
CA HIS A 158 0.40 -21.78 -1.48
C HIS A 158 0.54 -22.32 -2.89
N LEU A 159 -0.40 -22.01 -3.79
CA LEU A 159 -0.31 -22.42 -5.20
C LEU A 159 0.97 -21.89 -5.86
N LYS A 160 1.31 -20.62 -5.65
CA LYS A 160 2.50 -20.00 -6.21
C LYS A 160 3.79 -20.69 -5.76
N GLN A 161 3.88 -21.02 -4.46
CA GLN A 161 5.03 -21.74 -3.92
C GLN A 161 5.10 -23.18 -4.47
N ILE A 162 3.96 -23.89 -4.56
CA ILE A 162 3.88 -25.22 -5.15
C ILE A 162 4.33 -25.19 -6.63
N LEU A 163 3.88 -24.24 -7.43
CA LEU A 163 4.29 -24.09 -8.84
C LEU A 163 5.77 -23.71 -8.98
N ALA A 164 6.34 -22.98 -8.01
CA ALA A 164 7.77 -22.67 -7.98
C ALA A 164 8.62 -23.91 -7.65
N MET A 165 8.17 -24.74 -6.69
CA MET A 165 8.85 -25.96 -6.29
C MET A 165 8.71 -27.08 -7.33
N SER A 166 7.55 -27.18 -7.96
CA SER A 166 7.21 -28.20 -8.96
C SER A 166 6.73 -27.56 -10.29
N PRO A 167 7.64 -26.98 -11.09
CA PRO A 167 7.25 -26.24 -12.30
C PRO A 167 6.60 -27.09 -13.39
N HIS A 168 6.72 -28.41 -13.33
CA HIS A 168 6.08 -29.33 -14.26
C HIS A 168 4.55 -29.39 -14.08
N TYR A 169 4.03 -28.94 -12.93
CA TYR A 169 2.59 -28.85 -12.67
C TYR A 169 1.88 -27.83 -13.55
N ILE A 170 2.61 -26.81 -14.03
CA ILE A 170 2.04 -25.67 -14.77
C ILE A 170 1.28 -26.08 -16.04
N ASN A 171 1.62 -27.22 -16.65
CA ASN A 171 1.05 -27.72 -17.91
C ASN A 171 0.21 -28.99 -17.73
N THR A 172 -0.27 -29.25 -16.52
CA THR A 172 -0.97 -30.49 -16.19
C THR A 172 -2.34 -30.57 -16.85
N LYS A 173 -2.70 -31.77 -17.30
CA LYS A 173 -3.98 -32.11 -17.94
C LYS A 173 -4.67 -33.26 -17.20
N ASN A 174 -6.00 -33.31 -17.26
CA ASN A 174 -6.80 -34.42 -16.72
C ASN A 174 -6.72 -35.66 -17.63
N GLU A 175 -7.46 -36.73 -17.28
CA GLU A 175 -7.52 -37.97 -18.07
C GLU A 175 -8.02 -37.75 -19.52
N GLU A 176 -8.87 -36.75 -19.72
CA GLU A 176 -9.40 -36.33 -21.03
C GLU A 176 -8.45 -35.39 -21.80
N LYS A 177 -7.21 -35.21 -21.32
CA LYS A 177 -6.19 -34.29 -21.86
C LYS A 177 -6.57 -32.79 -21.80
N LYS A 178 -7.59 -32.43 -21.02
CA LYS A 178 -8.01 -31.05 -20.78
C LYS A 178 -7.09 -30.39 -19.75
N HIS A 179 -6.56 -29.22 -20.09
CA HIS A 179 -5.67 -28.46 -19.22
C HIS A 179 -6.43 -27.83 -18.03
N ILE A 180 -5.83 -27.79 -16.83
CA ILE A 180 -6.50 -27.29 -15.62
C ILE A 180 -6.98 -25.84 -15.74
N VAL A 181 -6.20 -24.98 -16.40
CA VAL A 181 -6.60 -23.59 -16.71
C VAL A 181 -7.92 -23.52 -17.49
N ILE A 182 -8.27 -24.53 -18.28
CA ILE A 182 -9.55 -24.56 -18.99
C ILE A 182 -10.70 -24.70 -17.99
N ASP A 183 -10.60 -25.63 -17.03
CA ASP A 183 -11.58 -25.77 -15.96
C ASP A 183 -11.67 -24.51 -15.07
N LEU A 184 -10.53 -23.84 -14.84
CA LEU A 184 -10.51 -22.59 -14.07
C LEU A 184 -11.20 -21.45 -14.82
N ILE A 185 -10.96 -21.33 -16.13
CA ILE A 185 -11.61 -20.31 -16.97
C ILE A 185 -13.10 -20.59 -17.11
N GLU A 186 -13.50 -21.85 -17.25
CA GLU A 186 -14.92 -22.25 -17.26
C GLU A 186 -15.62 -21.87 -15.96
N LYS A 187 -15.01 -22.16 -14.82
CA LYS A 187 -15.54 -21.75 -13.50
C LYS A 187 -15.57 -20.24 -13.35
N PHE A 188 -14.51 -19.54 -13.76
CA PHE A 188 -14.46 -18.07 -13.77
C PHE A 188 -15.60 -17.48 -14.62
N VAL A 189 -15.83 -18.04 -15.81
CA VAL A 189 -16.92 -17.66 -16.70
C VAL A 189 -18.29 -17.94 -16.08
N GLU A 190 -18.47 -19.08 -15.41
CA GLU A 190 -19.74 -19.43 -14.76
C GLU A 190 -20.05 -18.51 -13.55
N GLU A 191 -19.04 -18.19 -12.74
CA GLU A 191 -19.13 -17.21 -11.64
C GLU A 191 -19.44 -15.81 -12.17
N MET A 192 -18.98 -15.49 -13.39
CA MET A 192 -19.31 -14.24 -14.08
C MET A 192 -20.75 -14.21 -14.58
N LYS A 193 -21.36 -15.35 -14.93
CA LYS A 193 -22.77 -15.45 -15.35
C LYS A 193 -23.75 -15.43 -14.16
N THR A 194 -23.39 -16.03 -13.03
CA THR A 194 -24.27 -16.14 -11.86
C THR A 194 -24.18 -14.93 -10.93
N HIS A 195 -25.33 -14.34 -10.55
CA HIS A 195 -25.40 -13.02 -9.90
C HIS A 195 -25.56 -13.11 -8.37
N ASN A 196 -24.56 -12.70 -7.58
CA ASN A 196 -24.76 -12.27 -6.19
C ASN A 196 -23.63 -11.37 -5.64
N LYS A 197 -23.95 -10.44 -4.71
CA LYS A 197 -23.00 -9.48 -4.10
C LYS A 197 -21.76 -10.14 -3.45
N ASN A 198 -21.84 -11.43 -3.13
CA ASN A 198 -20.77 -12.22 -2.51
C ASN A 198 -19.75 -12.80 -3.51
N ASN A 199 -19.95 -12.67 -4.83
CA ASN A 199 -19.11 -13.32 -5.85
C ASN A 199 -17.85 -12.56 -6.29
N ILE A 200 -17.66 -11.30 -5.86
CA ILE A 200 -16.47 -10.52 -6.27
C ILE A 200 -15.18 -11.21 -5.80
N ASN A 201 -15.16 -11.71 -4.57
CA ASN A 201 -13.98 -12.40 -4.02
C ASN A 201 -13.68 -13.71 -4.78
N SER A 202 -14.70 -14.43 -5.24
CA SER A 202 -14.54 -15.65 -6.06
C SER A 202 -13.97 -15.32 -7.44
N ILE A 203 -14.51 -14.28 -8.09
CA ILE A 203 -14.07 -13.78 -9.39
C ILE A 203 -12.61 -13.32 -9.32
N LEU A 204 -12.27 -12.47 -8.34
CA LEU A 204 -10.90 -11.98 -8.13
C LEU A 204 -9.94 -13.11 -7.78
N TYR A 205 -10.40 -14.09 -7.00
CA TYR A 205 -9.61 -15.28 -6.69
C TYR A 205 -9.28 -16.05 -7.96
N PHE A 206 -10.28 -16.47 -8.74
CA PHE A 206 -10.04 -17.24 -9.97
C PHE A 206 -9.23 -16.45 -11.00
N GLU A 207 -9.48 -15.16 -11.17
CA GLU A 207 -8.68 -14.27 -12.02
C GLU A 207 -7.21 -14.29 -11.62
N SER A 208 -6.92 -14.12 -10.31
CA SER A 208 -5.55 -14.12 -9.80
C SER A 208 -4.84 -15.46 -9.96
N ILE A 209 -5.58 -16.56 -9.88
CA ILE A 209 -5.05 -17.92 -10.09
C ILE A 209 -4.75 -18.13 -11.58
N ILE A 210 -5.70 -17.79 -12.45
CA ILE A 210 -5.55 -17.90 -13.91
C ILE A 210 -4.35 -17.07 -14.38
N GLU A 211 -4.17 -15.86 -13.85
CA GLU A 211 -3.02 -15.01 -14.18
C GLU A 211 -1.68 -15.64 -13.77
N GLU A 212 -1.62 -16.32 -12.63
CA GLU A 212 -0.40 -17.04 -12.18
C GLU A 212 0.00 -18.14 -13.16
N PHE A 213 -0.97 -18.79 -13.84
CA PHE A 213 -0.69 -19.72 -14.92
C PHE A 213 -0.29 -19.02 -16.22
N ILE A 214 -1.12 -18.12 -16.73
CA ILE A 214 -0.96 -17.54 -18.08
C ILE A 214 0.32 -16.68 -18.18
N THR A 215 0.73 -16.03 -17.10
CA THR A 215 1.97 -15.22 -17.07
C THR A 215 3.23 -16.07 -16.86
N ASN A 216 3.09 -17.35 -16.52
CA ASN A 216 4.23 -18.24 -16.32
C ASN A 216 4.91 -18.54 -17.66
N PRO A 217 6.24 -18.30 -17.81
CA PRO A 217 6.94 -18.52 -19.08
C PRO A 217 6.87 -19.96 -19.62
N ARG A 218 6.63 -20.93 -18.74
CA ARG A 218 6.53 -22.36 -19.08
C ARG A 218 5.12 -22.79 -19.46
N PHE A 219 4.10 -21.94 -19.29
CA PHE A 219 2.71 -22.27 -19.61
C PHE A 219 2.52 -22.47 -21.12
N ARG A 220 1.84 -23.56 -21.50
CA ARG A 220 1.56 -23.97 -22.88
C ARG A 220 0.18 -24.60 -22.97
N ILE A 221 -0.60 -24.13 -23.94
CA ILE A 221 -1.89 -24.71 -24.37
C ILE A 221 -1.89 -24.86 -25.89
N THR A 222 -2.64 -25.82 -26.43
CA THR A 222 -2.74 -26.04 -27.89
C THR A 222 -3.57 -24.94 -28.56
N ASN A 223 -3.47 -24.82 -29.88
CA ASN A 223 -4.30 -23.89 -30.64
C ASN A 223 -5.80 -24.26 -30.57
N GLU A 224 -6.12 -25.56 -30.57
CA GLU A 224 -7.49 -26.06 -30.37
C GLU A 224 -8.04 -25.66 -28.99
N GLU A 225 -7.22 -25.75 -27.93
CA GLU A 225 -7.60 -25.31 -26.58
C GLU A 225 -7.80 -23.79 -26.52
N LYS A 226 -6.99 -23.00 -27.26
CA LYS A 226 -7.18 -21.54 -27.38
C LYS A 226 -8.49 -21.21 -28.07
N GLU A 227 -8.79 -21.83 -29.21
CA GLU A 227 -10.05 -21.61 -29.94
C GLU A 227 -11.27 -21.98 -29.08
N TYR A 228 -11.17 -23.08 -28.34
CA TYR A 228 -12.20 -23.49 -27.38
C TYR A 228 -12.44 -22.43 -26.30
N LEU A 229 -11.38 -21.93 -25.68
CA LEU A 229 -11.45 -20.89 -24.64
C LEU A 229 -12.02 -19.58 -25.19
N SER A 230 -11.55 -19.12 -26.35
CA SER A 230 -12.10 -17.93 -27.02
C SER A 230 -13.61 -18.07 -27.25
N ARG A 231 -14.07 -19.24 -27.69
CA ARG A 231 -15.51 -19.50 -27.89
C ARG A 231 -16.31 -19.45 -26.59
N ILE A 232 -15.79 -19.99 -25.48
CA ILE A 232 -16.46 -19.93 -24.17
C ILE A 232 -16.54 -18.49 -23.67
N ILE A 233 -15.44 -17.75 -23.77
CA ILE A 233 -15.38 -16.34 -23.37
C ILE A 233 -16.35 -15.51 -24.22
N GLU A 234 -16.41 -15.74 -25.54
CA GLU A 234 -17.34 -15.08 -26.45
C GLU A 234 -18.81 -15.35 -26.09
N ASN A 235 -19.16 -16.62 -25.83
CA ASN A 235 -20.51 -16.98 -25.40
C ASN A 235 -20.87 -16.34 -24.05
N ALA A 236 -19.91 -16.23 -23.13
CA ALA A 236 -20.12 -15.57 -21.84
C ALA A 236 -20.35 -14.06 -21.99
N LYS A 237 -19.59 -13.39 -22.86
CA LYS A 237 -19.78 -11.97 -23.20
C LYS A 237 -21.19 -11.75 -23.75
N LYS A 238 -21.61 -12.53 -24.75
CA LYS A 238 -22.97 -12.45 -25.33
C LYS A 238 -24.06 -12.67 -24.30
N TYR A 239 -23.92 -13.69 -23.45
CA TYR A 239 -24.88 -13.95 -22.38
C TYR A 239 -25.04 -12.75 -21.44
N ILE A 240 -23.93 -12.13 -21.02
CA ILE A 240 -23.93 -10.97 -20.12
C ILE A 240 -24.57 -9.74 -20.81
N GLU A 241 -24.27 -9.52 -22.09
CA GLU A 241 -24.85 -8.43 -22.88
C GLU A 241 -26.38 -8.58 -23.03
N GLU A 242 -26.86 -9.79 -23.31
CA GLU A 242 -28.28 -10.10 -23.52
C GLU A 242 -29.12 -10.03 -22.23
N HIS A 243 -28.56 -10.45 -21.08
CA HIS A 243 -29.35 -10.62 -19.85
C HIS A 243 -29.22 -9.46 -18.85
N HIS A 244 -28.26 -8.55 -19.02
CA HIS A 244 -27.95 -7.53 -18.01
C HIS A 244 -27.87 -6.07 -18.51
N GLY A 245 -27.94 -5.83 -19.82
CA GLY A 245 -27.99 -4.50 -20.43
C GLY A 245 -26.72 -3.64 -20.24
N LYS A 246 -26.76 -2.37 -20.70
CA LYS A 246 -25.65 -1.40 -20.65
C LYS A 246 -25.45 -0.74 -19.28
N ILE A 247 -25.51 -1.49 -18.18
CA ILE A 247 -25.20 -0.97 -16.84
C ILE A 247 -23.69 -1.10 -16.62
N ASN A 248 -23.02 -0.04 -16.15
CA ASN A 248 -21.55 0.06 -16.00
C ASN A 248 -20.85 -1.15 -15.35
N ARG A 249 -21.53 -1.85 -14.43
CA ARG A 249 -21.00 -3.03 -13.73
C ARG A 249 -20.91 -4.29 -14.61
N TYR A 250 -21.72 -4.40 -15.66
CA TYR A 250 -21.67 -5.53 -16.60
C TYR A 250 -20.69 -5.29 -17.74
N ASN A 251 -20.45 -4.01 -18.08
CA ASN A 251 -19.30 -3.62 -18.91
C ASN A 251 -17.98 -4.09 -18.28
N GLN A 252 -17.83 -4.03 -16.95
CA GLN A 252 -16.64 -4.54 -16.24
C GLN A 252 -16.43 -6.05 -16.48
N LYS A 253 -17.50 -6.86 -16.43
CA LYS A 253 -17.40 -8.31 -16.65
C LYS A 253 -16.98 -8.65 -18.09
N ILE A 254 -17.55 -7.94 -19.07
CA ILE A 254 -17.22 -8.11 -20.50
C ILE A 254 -15.76 -7.71 -20.76
N VAL A 255 -15.26 -6.65 -20.10
CA VAL A 255 -13.86 -6.21 -20.21
C VAL A 255 -12.88 -7.24 -19.62
N CYS A 256 -13.17 -7.80 -18.44
CA CYS A 256 -12.33 -8.88 -17.87
C CYS A 256 -12.28 -10.11 -18.80
N LEU A 257 -13.42 -10.49 -19.39
CA LEU A 257 -13.49 -11.59 -20.36
C LEU A 257 -12.65 -11.30 -21.61
N LYS A 258 -12.66 -10.06 -22.12
CA LYS A 258 -11.80 -9.64 -23.24
C LYS A 258 -10.31 -9.63 -22.88
N ASP A 259 -9.93 -9.18 -21.69
CA ASP A 259 -8.52 -9.23 -21.23
C ASP A 259 -7.99 -10.66 -21.16
N LEU A 260 -8.80 -11.58 -20.63
CA LEU A 260 -8.47 -12.99 -20.59
C LEU A 260 -8.25 -13.57 -22.00
N GLU A 261 -9.13 -13.23 -22.95
CA GLU A 261 -9.00 -13.63 -24.35
C GLU A 261 -7.73 -13.08 -25.00
N ASP A 262 -7.44 -11.78 -24.82
CA ASP A 262 -6.25 -11.13 -25.37
C ASP A 262 -4.95 -11.74 -24.84
N LYS A 263 -4.91 -12.08 -23.55
CA LYS A 263 -3.78 -12.75 -22.89
C LYS A 263 -3.57 -14.17 -23.43
N LEU A 264 -4.64 -14.87 -23.84
CA LEU A 264 -4.56 -16.20 -24.44
C LEU A 264 -4.12 -16.17 -25.92
N CYS A 265 -4.49 -15.10 -26.64
CA CYS A 265 -4.33 -15.00 -28.10
C CYS A 265 -3.09 -14.22 -28.57
N SER A 266 -2.50 -13.36 -27.74
CA SER A 266 -1.28 -12.56 -28.00
C SER A 266 -1.13 -11.98 -29.41
N ASN A 267 -1.61 -10.75 -29.64
CA ASN A 267 -0.94 -9.78 -30.50
C ASN A 267 -1.40 -8.33 -30.23
N SER A 268 -0.41 -7.43 -30.13
CA SER A 268 -0.45 -5.97 -30.04
C SER A 268 -0.84 -5.31 -28.69
N ILE A 269 0.04 -4.42 -28.23
CA ILE A 269 -0.16 -3.53 -27.07
C ILE A 269 -0.68 -2.18 -27.63
N THR A 270 -1.96 -1.85 -27.40
CA THR A 270 -2.63 -0.65 -27.94
C THR A 270 -3.22 0.24 -26.84
N ARG A 271 -3.73 1.44 -27.21
CA ARG A 271 -4.47 2.39 -26.32
C ARG A 271 -5.56 1.71 -25.48
N GLU A 272 -6.14 0.62 -25.99
CA GLU A 272 -7.15 -0.20 -25.32
C GLU A 272 -6.66 -0.79 -23.98
N LYS A 273 -5.34 -1.04 -23.81
CA LYS A 273 -4.76 -1.54 -22.55
C LYS A 273 -4.70 -0.48 -21.44
N ILE A 274 -4.56 0.80 -21.78
CA ILE A 274 -4.61 1.89 -20.79
C ILE A 274 -6.05 2.09 -20.31
N GLU A 275 -7.02 2.02 -21.21
CA GLU A 275 -8.44 2.01 -20.81
C GLU A 275 -8.75 0.79 -19.93
N LYS A 276 -8.27 -0.41 -20.29
CA LYS A 276 -8.38 -1.63 -19.47
C LYS A 276 -7.75 -1.47 -18.08
N LEU A 277 -6.59 -0.82 -17.99
CA LEU A 277 -5.92 -0.54 -16.71
C LEU A 277 -6.72 0.46 -15.85
N ASN A 278 -7.25 1.51 -16.46
CA ASN A 278 -8.16 2.45 -15.79
C ASN A 278 -9.37 1.72 -15.22
N PHE A 279 -9.95 0.78 -15.98
CA PHE A 279 -11.07 -0.03 -15.51
C PHE A 279 -10.68 -1.01 -14.39
N LYS A 280 -9.55 -1.72 -14.49
CA LYS A 280 -9.06 -2.67 -13.46
C LYS A 280 -8.97 -2.04 -12.08
N TYR A 281 -8.45 -0.81 -12.01
CA TYR A 281 -8.26 -0.07 -10.76
C TYR A 281 -9.42 0.88 -10.42
N ASN A 282 -10.51 0.83 -11.19
CA ASN A 282 -11.67 1.74 -11.05
C ASN A 282 -11.28 3.23 -11.09
N ILE A 283 -10.23 3.56 -11.86
CA ILE A 283 -9.74 4.92 -12.10
C ILE A 283 -10.57 5.52 -13.24
N SER A 284 -11.34 6.57 -12.93
CA SER A 284 -12.09 7.31 -13.95
C SER A 284 -11.25 8.46 -14.52
N SER A 285 -11.11 8.52 -15.84
CA SER A 285 -10.43 9.64 -16.52
C SER A 285 -11.36 10.83 -16.81
N GLY A 286 -12.68 10.67 -16.69
CA GLY A 286 -13.67 11.71 -16.99
C GLY A 286 -14.60 12.01 -15.81
N PHE A 287 -15.20 13.20 -15.80
CA PHE A 287 -16.19 13.62 -14.80
C PHE A 287 -17.61 13.47 -15.37
N SER A 288 -18.59 13.26 -14.48
CA SER A 288 -20.00 13.20 -14.87
C SER A 288 -20.48 14.56 -15.42
N PRO A 289 -21.37 14.60 -16.43
CA PRO A 289 -21.92 15.84 -16.98
C PRO A 289 -22.57 16.76 -15.93
N ASN A 290 -23.15 16.20 -14.87
CA ASN A 290 -23.81 16.97 -13.80
C ASN A 290 -22.86 17.89 -13.02
N ILE A 291 -21.54 17.69 -13.12
CA ILE A 291 -20.52 18.46 -12.39
C ILE A 291 -20.19 19.80 -13.08
N GLN A 292 -20.53 19.97 -14.37
CA GLN A 292 -20.10 21.11 -15.18
C GLN A 292 -20.90 22.41 -14.98
N HIS A 293 -21.94 22.43 -14.15
CA HIS A 293 -22.89 23.55 -14.07
C HIS A 293 -22.69 24.54 -12.90
N GLU A 294 -21.65 24.41 -12.07
CA GLU A 294 -21.57 25.11 -10.77
C GLU A 294 -20.66 26.37 -10.69
N ILE A 295 -20.34 27.07 -11.79
CA ILE A 295 -19.24 28.05 -11.80
C ILE A 295 -19.67 29.44 -12.33
N SER A 296 -19.51 30.53 -11.55
CA SER A 296 -19.56 31.94 -12.01
C SER A 296 -19.11 32.96 -10.91
N ASN A 297 -19.06 34.28 -11.15
CA ASN A 297 -17.94 35.14 -11.58
C ASN A 297 -17.74 36.28 -10.54
N ILE A 298 -16.53 36.85 -10.36
CA ILE A 298 -16.26 38.03 -9.49
C ILE A 298 -15.10 38.91 -10.05
N GLU A 299 -15.20 40.25 -9.95
CA GLU A 299 -14.20 41.29 -10.34
C GLU A 299 -13.30 41.81 -9.16
N ILE A 300 -12.12 42.40 -9.46
CA ILE A 300 -10.90 42.38 -8.60
C ILE A 300 -10.04 43.68 -8.66
N THR A 301 -9.24 43.99 -7.61
CA THR A 301 -8.18 45.04 -7.57
C THR A 301 -6.92 44.64 -6.75
N PRO A 302 -5.67 45.10 -7.08
CA PRO A 302 -4.38 44.51 -6.63
C PRO A 302 -3.86 44.66 -5.17
N ASN A 303 -3.04 43.70 -4.68
CA ASN A 303 -2.16 43.73 -3.48
C ASN A 303 -0.87 42.93 -3.82
N HIS A 304 0.32 43.32 -3.31
CA HIS A 304 1.63 43.02 -3.93
C HIS A 304 2.58 42.04 -3.19
N LYS A 305 2.18 41.39 -2.08
CA LYS A 305 3.10 40.61 -1.22
C LYS A 305 2.90 39.08 -1.20
N ILE A 306 1.89 38.55 -1.89
CA ILE A 306 1.55 37.12 -1.81
C ILE A 306 2.00 36.45 -3.10
N ILE A 307 2.93 35.50 -2.97
CA ILE A 307 3.54 34.83 -4.12
C ILE A 307 3.25 33.34 -4.11
N THR A 308 3.09 32.71 -5.26
CA THR A 308 3.19 31.25 -5.39
C THR A 308 4.56 30.90 -5.98
N ILE A 309 5.06 29.71 -5.67
CA ILE A 309 6.34 29.23 -6.16
C ILE A 309 6.16 27.78 -6.61
N ASP A 310 6.18 27.56 -7.93
CA ASP A 310 5.85 26.26 -8.51
C ASP A 310 6.78 25.91 -9.69
N LYS A 311 6.61 24.73 -10.27
CA LYS A 311 7.17 24.47 -11.60
C LYS A 311 6.47 25.35 -12.64
N GLU A 312 7.19 25.75 -13.68
CA GLU A 312 6.75 26.73 -14.68
C GLU A 312 5.38 26.39 -15.31
N ASN A 313 5.13 25.11 -15.58
CA ASN A 313 3.89 24.62 -16.20
C ASN A 313 2.80 24.18 -15.19
N THR A 314 2.96 24.44 -13.90
CA THR A 314 1.96 24.08 -12.87
C THR A 314 0.73 24.97 -13.03
N LEU A 315 -0.47 24.38 -12.99
CA LEU A 315 -1.74 25.10 -13.14
C LEU A 315 -2.63 24.98 -11.90
N ASP A 316 -2.43 23.96 -11.08
CA ASP A 316 -3.14 23.61 -9.85
C ASP A 316 -2.34 24.04 -8.61
N MET A 317 -2.19 25.36 -8.40
CA MET A 317 -1.42 25.91 -7.27
C MET A 317 -2.26 25.85 -5.99
N ASP A 318 -1.90 24.93 -5.08
CA ASP A 318 -2.57 24.76 -3.78
C ASP A 318 -2.16 25.84 -2.77
N ASP A 319 -0.92 26.32 -2.84
CA ASP A 319 -0.29 27.15 -1.82
C ASP A 319 0.30 28.47 -2.35
N ALA A 320 0.31 29.47 -1.46
CA ALA A 320 0.98 30.74 -1.64
C ALA A 320 1.65 31.17 -0.33
N LEU A 321 2.60 32.10 -0.42
CA LEU A 321 3.48 32.49 0.67
C LEU A 321 3.61 34.00 0.77
N SER A 322 3.79 34.48 1.99
CA SER A 322 4.34 35.81 2.29
C SER A 322 5.15 35.70 3.57
N ILE A 323 6.23 36.47 3.69
CA ILE A 323 7.04 36.48 4.89
C ILE A 323 7.54 37.89 5.18
N ASP A 324 7.64 38.21 6.46
CA ASP A 324 8.32 39.41 6.95
C ASP A 324 9.26 39.03 8.10
N LYS A 325 10.29 39.83 8.34
CA LYS A 325 11.26 39.61 9.42
C LYS A 325 11.45 40.90 10.21
N LYS A 326 11.10 40.87 11.49
CA LYS A 326 11.24 42.02 12.40
C LYS A 326 11.84 41.56 13.72
N ASP A 327 12.86 42.27 14.20
CA ASP A 327 13.52 42.01 15.48
C ASP A 327 13.98 40.55 15.66
N GLY A 328 14.42 39.91 14.56
CA GLY A 328 14.86 38.51 14.56
C GLY A 328 13.73 37.47 14.51
N VAL A 329 12.47 37.90 14.47
CA VAL A 329 11.29 37.03 14.36
C VAL A 329 10.76 37.08 12.94
N TYR A 330 10.55 35.91 12.34
CA TYR A 330 9.84 35.74 11.09
C TYR A 330 8.35 35.69 11.34
N LYS A 331 7.58 36.45 10.56
CA LYS A 331 6.14 36.26 10.39
C LYS A 331 5.90 35.60 9.05
N LEU A 332 5.82 34.27 9.04
CA LEU A 332 5.50 33.48 7.87
C LEU A 332 3.98 33.33 7.76
N ASN A 333 3.40 33.70 6.61
CA ASN A 333 2.01 33.34 6.30
C ASN A 333 2.00 32.35 5.13
N VAL A 334 1.33 31.22 5.35
CA VAL A 334 1.08 30.20 4.32
C VAL A 334 -0.40 30.21 4.00
N TYR A 335 -0.73 30.43 2.73
CA TYR A 335 -2.10 30.52 2.24
C TYR A 335 -2.40 29.24 1.45
N ILE A 336 -3.36 28.44 1.91
CA ILE A 336 -3.79 27.22 1.24
C ILE A 336 -5.19 27.43 0.67
N SER A 337 -5.42 27.05 -0.59
CA SER A 337 -6.74 27.15 -1.24
C SER A 337 -7.85 26.50 -0.40
N ASP A 338 -8.93 27.22 -0.10
CA ASP A 338 -10.05 26.73 0.72
C ASP A 338 -11.05 25.92 -0.15
N VAL A 339 -10.67 24.68 -0.45
CA VAL A 339 -11.46 23.75 -1.26
C VAL A 339 -12.71 23.29 -0.52
N ALA A 340 -12.67 23.13 0.82
CA ALA A 340 -13.83 22.72 1.62
C ALA A 340 -15.00 23.73 1.55
N THR A 341 -14.72 25.02 1.32
CA THR A 341 -15.78 26.00 1.07
C THR A 341 -16.49 25.75 -0.26
N ALA A 342 -15.77 25.37 -1.31
CA ALA A 342 -16.31 25.13 -2.64
C ALA A 342 -16.93 23.73 -2.79
N ILE A 343 -16.36 22.70 -2.16
CA ILE A 343 -16.78 21.30 -2.29
C ILE A 343 -17.38 20.82 -0.97
N LYS A 344 -18.70 21.02 -0.85
CA LYS A 344 -19.47 20.59 0.32
C LYS A 344 -19.58 19.08 0.39
N GLU A 345 -19.52 18.57 1.62
CA GLU A 345 -19.67 17.14 1.90
C GLU A 345 -21.00 16.59 1.39
N GLY A 346 -21.00 15.38 0.85
CA GLY A 346 -22.18 14.72 0.29
C GLY A 346 -22.59 15.17 -1.13
N THR A 347 -21.95 16.20 -1.69
CA THR A 347 -22.16 16.59 -3.09
C THR A 347 -21.59 15.55 -4.07
N TYR A 348 -22.01 15.62 -5.34
CA TYR A 348 -21.44 14.75 -6.38
C TYR A 348 -19.93 14.95 -6.55
N LEU A 349 -19.46 16.19 -6.42
CA LEU A 349 -18.03 16.52 -6.42
C LEU A 349 -17.30 15.87 -5.26
N ASP A 350 -17.85 15.93 -4.05
CA ASP A 350 -17.26 15.29 -2.87
C ASP A 350 -17.21 13.76 -3.01
N ILE A 351 -18.30 13.14 -3.45
CA ILE A 351 -18.36 11.68 -3.64
C ILE A 351 -17.32 11.23 -4.67
N GLU A 352 -17.17 11.95 -5.78
CA GLU A 352 -16.18 11.65 -6.81
C GLU A 352 -14.75 11.91 -6.32
N ALA A 353 -14.50 13.01 -5.60
CA ALA A 353 -13.20 13.32 -5.00
C ALA A 353 -12.79 12.26 -3.97
N LYS A 354 -13.71 11.83 -3.11
CA LYS A 354 -13.53 10.73 -2.15
C LYS A 354 -13.19 9.43 -2.85
N LYS A 355 -13.90 9.12 -3.94
CA LYS A 355 -13.66 7.91 -4.74
C LYS A 355 -12.26 7.93 -5.36
N ARG A 356 -11.83 9.06 -5.94
CA ARG A 356 -10.51 9.22 -6.58
C ARG A 356 -9.37 9.29 -5.55
N TYR A 357 -9.66 9.79 -4.36
CA TYR A 357 -8.74 10.03 -3.23
C TYR A 357 -7.62 11.04 -3.50
N SER A 358 -6.93 10.95 -4.63
CA SER A 358 -5.86 11.86 -5.01
C SER A 358 -5.75 12.03 -6.52
N THR A 359 -5.12 13.12 -6.96
CA THR A 359 -4.68 13.25 -8.36
C THR A 359 -3.56 12.24 -8.62
N ILE A 360 -3.64 11.52 -9.73
CA ILE A 360 -2.64 10.56 -10.17
C ILE A 360 -1.79 11.21 -11.26
N TYR A 361 -0.53 11.45 -10.95
CA TYR A 361 0.47 11.93 -11.92
C TYR A 361 1.14 10.71 -12.57
N LEU A 362 1.12 10.67 -13.91
CA LEU A 362 1.75 9.65 -14.75
C LEU A 362 2.81 10.31 -15.63
N SER A 363 3.70 9.53 -16.23
CA SER A 363 4.81 10.06 -17.06
C SER A 363 4.38 10.90 -18.26
N ASP A 364 3.16 10.73 -18.76
CA ASP A 364 2.62 11.44 -19.92
C ASP A 364 1.15 11.87 -19.77
N ASN A 365 0.57 11.72 -18.59
CA ASN A 365 -0.83 12.07 -18.35
C ASN A 365 -1.09 12.42 -16.87
N ILE A 366 -2.19 13.13 -16.61
CA ILE A 366 -2.65 13.47 -15.26
C ILE A 366 -4.11 13.07 -15.14
N ILE A 367 -4.44 12.29 -14.11
CA ILE A 367 -5.82 11.93 -13.77
C ILE A 367 -6.18 12.73 -12.52
N PRO A 368 -6.90 13.86 -12.65
CA PRO A 368 -7.09 14.76 -11.53
C PRO A 368 -8.17 14.26 -10.57
N MET A 369 -7.99 14.57 -9.27
CA MET A 369 -9.00 14.32 -8.25
C MET A 369 -10.25 15.16 -8.49
N LEU A 370 -10.04 16.42 -8.90
CA LEU A 370 -11.08 17.40 -9.19
C LEU A 370 -11.10 17.73 -10.69
N PRO A 371 -12.23 18.19 -11.25
CA PRO A 371 -12.27 18.67 -12.62
C PRO A 371 -11.22 19.75 -12.88
N PHE A 372 -10.57 19.72 -14.04
CA PHE A 372 -9.53 20.70 -14.40
C PHE A 372 -10.01 22.15 -14.30
N GLU A 373 -11.28 22.41 -14.61
CA GLU A 373 -11.86 23.75 -14.48
C GLU A 373 -11.89 24.24 -13.01
N LEU A 374 -12.17 23.34 -12.07
CA LEU A 374 -12.10 23.65 -10.64
C LEU A 374 -10.64 23.72 -10.17
N SER A 375 -9.84 22.69 -10.47
CA SER A 375 -8.46 22.60 -9.97
C SER A 375 -7.55 23.69 -10.51
N ASN A 376 -7.64 24.01 -11.80
CA ASN A 376 -6.66 24.89 -12.47
C ASN A 376 -7.10 26.36 -12.51
N ASN A 377 -8.40 26.65 -12.42
CA ASN A 377 -8.90 28.02 -12.54
C ASN A 377 -9.47 28.55 -11.23
N ILE A 378 -10.49 27.88 -10.68
CA ILE A 378 -11.30 28.43 -9.58
C ILE A 378 -10.58 28.28 -8.24
N LEU A 379 -10.06 27.09 -7.96
CA LEU A 379 -9.40 26.75 -6.71
C LEU A 379 -7.92 27.10 -6.74
N SER A 380 -7.25 26.93 -7.89
CA SER A 380 -5.84 27.30 -8.04
C SER A 380 -5.60 28.75 -7.64
N LEU A 381 -4.53 29.00 -6.89
CA LEU A 381 -4.10 30.31 -6.43
C LEU A 381 -3.45 31.15 -7.55
N ASN A 382 -4.18 31.32 -8.65
CA ASN A 382 -3.74 32.10 -9.81
C ASN A 382 -3.53 33.58 -9.46
N SER A 383 -2.44 34.16 -9.99
CA SER A 383 -2.12 35.57 -9.79
C SER A 383 -3.20 36.52 -10.32
N ASN A 384 -3.27 37.71 -9.73
CA ASN A 384 -4.25 38.75 -10.03
C ASN A 384 -5.71 38.30 -9.82
N SER A 385 -5.94 37.31 -8.95
CA SER A 385 -7.29 36.91 -8.56
C SER A 385 -7.50 36.72 -7.04
N TYR A 386 -8.68 37.09 -6.54
CA TYR A 386 -9.09 36.85 -5.17
C TYR A 386 -9.41 35.36 -4.97
N LYS A 387 -8.86 34.80 -3.90
CA LYS A 387 -8.97 33.40 -3.56
C LYS A 387 -9.36 33.26 -2.11
N ASN A 388 -10.34 32.39 -1.86
CA ASN A 388 -10.64 31.95 -0.51
C ASN A 388 -9.53 31.01 -0.08
N VAL A 389 -8.94 31.29 1.08
CA VAL A 389 -7.78 30.58 1.59
C VAL A 389 -7.92 30.34 3.09
N ILE A 390 -7.32 29.25 3.53
CA ILE A 390 -6.95 29.04 4.92
C ILE A 390 -5.53 29.56 5.08
N VAL A 391 -5.35 30.50 6.01
CA VAL A 391 -4.08 31.18 6.28
C VAL A 391 -3.52 30.67 7.59
N TYR A 392 -2.31 30.13 7.53
CA TYR A 392 -1.49 29.78 8.67
C TYR A 392 -0.51 30.92 8.91
N GLU A 393 -0.74 31.71 9.96
CA GLU A 393 0.19 32.75 10.42
C GLU A 393 1.11 32.11 11.48
N ILE A 394 2.40 32.03 11.20
CA ILE A 394 3.40 31.34 12.02
C ILE A 394 4.51 32.32 12.37
N TYR A 395 4.67 32.58 13.67
CA TYR A 395 5.76 33.39 14.20
C TYR A 395 6.92 32.48 14.61
N ILE A 396 8.10 32.73 14.07
CA ILE A 396 9.27 31.84 14.20
C ILE A 396 10.47 32.66 14.62
N ASP A 397 11.22 32.21 15.62
CA ASP A 397 12.46 32.88 16.02
C ASP A 397 13.63 32.61 15.06
N GLY A 398 14.77 33.27 15.31
CA GLY A 398 15.99 33.07 14.52
C GLY A 398 16.62 31.67 14.63
N HIS A 399 16.12 30.81 15.51
CA HIS A 399 16.53 29.41 15.67
C HIS A 399 15.56 28.43 15.02
N GLY A 400 14.49 28.91 14.37
CA GLY A 400 13.48 28.05 13.74
C GLY A 400 12.46 27.48 14.73
N GLN A 401 12.38 27.99 15.96
CA GLN A 401 11.36 27.58 16.92
C GLN A 401 10.06 28.36 16.70
N ILE A 402 8.93 27.66 16.76
CA ILE A 402 7.61 28.25 16.64
C ILE A 402 7.27 28.97 17.94
N LEU A 403 7.02 30.27 17.85
CA LEU A 403 6.63 31.12 18.98
C LEU A 403 5.11 31.20 19.12
N GLU A 404 4.41 31.37 18.00
CA GLU A 404 2.95 31.56 17.97
C GLU A 404 2.40 31.08 16.62
N THR A 405 1.20 30.52 16.64
CA THR A 405 0.46 30.12 15.44
C THR A 405 -0.97 30.62 15.49
N ASN A 406 -1.49 31.01 14.32
CA ASN A 406 -2.89 31.30 14.15
C ASN A 406 -3.39 30.77 12.80
N ILE A 407 -4.57 30.16 12.80
CA ILE A 407 -5.20 29.62 11.59
C ILE A 407 -6.49 30.40 11.36
N ASN A 408 -6.59 31.05 10.20
CA ASN A 408 -7.73 31.91 9.87
C ASN A 408 -8.22 31.63 8.45
N LYS A 409 -9.52 31.82 8.22
CA LYS A 409 -10.05 31.92 6.86
C LYS A 409 -9.93 33.37 6.36
N ARG A 410 -9.40 33.56 5.16
CA ARG A 410 -9.34 34.88 4.51
C ARG A 410 -9.69 34.78 3.02
N GLN A 411 -10.10 35.90 2.44
CA GLN A 411 -10.05 36.10 1.00
C GLN A 411 -8.83 36.95 0.71
N VAL A 412 -7.91 36.46 -0.12
CA VAL A 412 -6.66 37.14 -0.42
C VAL A 412 -6.49 37.27 -1.91
N LEU A 413 -5.73 38.28 -2.32
CA LEU A 413 -5.33 38.43 -3.69
C LEU A 413 -3.91 37.90 -3.86
N ILE A 414 -3.73 36.96 -4.78
CA ILE A 414 -2.41 36.46 -5.15
C ILE A 414 -1.74 37.47 -6.07
N SER A 415 -0.55 37.94 -5.68
CA SER A 415 0.17 39.00 -6.39
C SER A 415 0.89 38.45 -7.61
N ASN A 416 1.75 37.45 -7.40
CA ASN A 416 2.70 36.99 -8.41
C ASN A 416 2.85 35.47 -8.39
N LYS A 417 3.02 34.89 -9.57
CA LYS A 417 3.42 33.50 -9.76
C LYS A 417 4.89 33.51 -10.09
N LEU A 418 5.70 32.81 -9.30
CA LEU A 418 7.11 32.60 -9.57
C LEU A 418 7.34 31.14 -9.94
N SER A 419 8.18 30.90 -10.93
CA SER A 419 8.72 29.57 -11.17
C SER A 419 9.87 29.27 -10.21
N TYR A 420 10.21 27.99 -10.05
CA TYR A 420 11.46 27.61 -9.38
C TYR A 420 12.68 28.29 -9.98
N ASN A 421 12.73 28.45 -11.31
CA ASN A 421 13.83 29.15 -11.98
C ASN A 421 13.90 30.62 -11.57
N ASP A 422 12.77 31.32 -11.48
CA ASP A 422 12.72 32.72 -11.04
C ASP A 422 13.29 32.85 -9.63
N VAL A 423 12.81 32.02 -8.69
CA VAL A 423 13.27 32.04 -7.30
C VAL A 423 14.75 31.72 -7.19
N ASN A 424 15.24 30.69 -7.89
CA ASN A 424 16.65 30.35 -7.90
C ASN A 424 17.51 31.50 -8.47
N ASN A 425 17.05 32.14 -9.55
CA ASN A 425 17.74 33.29 -10.13
C ASN A 425 17.77 34.47 -9.17
N ILE A 426 16.67 34.77 -8.47
CA ILE A 426 16.61 35.83 -7.46
C ILE A 426 17.65 35.57 -6.35
N ILE A 427 17.74 34.34 -5.86
CA ILE A 427 18.68 33.98 -4.79
C ILE A 427 20.14 34.08 -5.24
N VAL A 428 20.44 33.76 -6.51
CA VAL A 428 21.82 33.79 -7.04
C VAL A 428 22.24 35.19 -7.46
N SER A 429 21.38 35.91 -8.17
CA SER A 429 21.71 37.21 -8.79
C SER A 429 21.48 38.41 -7.88
N GLY A 430 20.63 38.27 -6.85
CA GLY A 430 20.29 39.37 -5.95
C GLY A 430 19.60 40.54 -6.66
N SER A 431 18.86 40.25 -7.74
CA SER A 431 18.12 41.29 -8.47
C SER A 431 16.82 40.77 -9.06
N HIS A 432 15.70 41.20 -8.48
CA HIS A 432 14.39 41.20 -9.13
C HIS A 432 13.95 42.64 -9.39
N ILE A 433 13.07 42.88 -10.38
CA ILE A 433 12.55 44.24 -10.65
C ILE A 433 11.79 44.79 -9.42
N ASN A 434 11.19 43.90 -8.63
CA ASN A 434 10.44 44.24 -7.43
C ASN A 434 11.20 43.80 -6.15
N LYS A 435 11.64 44.78 -5.36
CA LYS A 435 12.37 44.57 -4.09
C LYS A 435 11.57 43.84 -3.01
N ASP A 436 10.24 44.00 -2.98
CA ASP A 436 9.41 43.32 -1.98
C ASP A 436 9.38 41.81 -2.25
N ILE A 437 9.33 41.42 -3.53
CA ILE A 437 9.41 40.01 -3.94
C ILE A 437 10.79 39.44 -3.65
N GLU A 438 11.84 40.21 -3.94
CA GLU A 438 13.22 39.83 -3.63
C GLU A 438 13.40 39.56 -2.13
N ASN A 439 12.99 40.51 -1.28
CA ASN A 439 13.04 40.36 0.18
C ASN A 439 12.24 39.14 0.66
N THR A 440 11.03 38.94 0.11
CA THR A 440 10.21 37.76 0.41
C THR A 440 10.98 36.49 0.10
N VAL A 441 11.53 36.35 -1.10
CA VAL A 441 12.30 35.17 -1.52
C VAL A 441 13.54 34.96 -0.64
N LEU A 442 14.28 36.03 -0.31
CA LEU A 442 15.46 35.94 0.54
C LEU A 442 15.13 35.49 1.97
N TYR A 443 14.07 36.02 2.58
CA TYR A 443 13.62 35.59 3.90
C TYR A 443 13.08 34.16 3.91
N LEU A 444 12.33 33.76 2.87
CA LEU A 444 11.91 32.36 2.71
C LEU A 444 13.12 31.42 2.59
N SER A 445 14.13 31.81 1.80
CA SER A 445 15.36 31.04 1.65
C SER A 445 16.15 30.92 2.95
N GLU A 446 16.24 32.00 3.72
CA GLU A 446 16.92 32.02 5.02
C GLU A 446 16.20 31.08 6.00
N LEU A 447 14.89 31.25 6.16
CA LEU A 447 14.08 30.43 7.05
C LEU A 447 14.10 28.94 6.67
N ALA A 448 13.93 28.62 5.38
CA ALA A 448 13.99 27.24 4.91
C ALA A 448 15.35 26.59 5.19
N SER A 449 16.43 27.35 5.10
CA SER A 449 17.78 26.86 5.44
C SER A 449 17.89 26.54 6.94
N ILE A 450 17.33 27.40 7.81
CA ILE A 450 17.28 27.15 9.26
C ILE A 450 16.48 25.87 9.56
N LEU A 451 15.27 25.75 9.00
CA LEU A 451 14.39 24.60 9.20
C LEU A 451 15.03 23.29 8.73
N LYS A 452 15.66 23.31 7.55
CA LYS A 452 16.38 22.15 7.01
C LYS A 452 17.54 21.73 7.91
N ASN A 453 18.34 22.69 8.38
CA ASN A 453 19.50 22.41 9.23
C ASN A 453 19.11 21.86 10.60
N ASN A 454 17.94 22.24 11.12
CA ASN A 454 17.41 21.72 12.37
C ASN A 454 16.91 20.27 12.27
N ASN A 455 16.59 19.78 11.06
CA ASN A 455 16.07 18.44 10.84
C ASN A 455 16.67 17.81 9.58
N THR A 456 17.91 17.35 9.70
CA THR A 456 18.64 16.65 8.63
C THR A 456 18.28 15.17 8.53
N LYS A 457 17.62 14.58 9.54
CA LYS A 457 17.33 13.14 9.57
C LYS A 457 16.34 12.71 8.48
N LYS A 458 15.43 13.61 8.08
CA LYS A 458 14.48 13.34 6.99
C LYS A 458 15.13 13.10 5.63
N ASP A 459 16.34 13.60 5.41
CA ASP A 459 17.04 13.44 4.13
C ASP A 459 17.43 11.97 3.88
N GLY A 460 17.80 11.23 4.94
CA GLY A 460 18.13 9.81 4.82
C GLY A 460 16.95 8.93 4.38
N TYR A 461 15.74 9.20 4.88
CA TYR A 461 14.55 8.46 4.45
C TYR A 461 14.15 8.79 3.01
N ARG A 462 14.29 10.05 2.60
CA ARG A 462 14.00 10.48 1.22
C ARG A 462 14.94 9.84 0.20
N GLU A 463 16.19 9.62 0.55
CA GLU A 463 17.12 8.88 -0.31
C GLU A 463 16.64 7.44 -0.55
N ILE A 464 16.11 6.78 0.49
CA ILE A 464 15.55 5.43 0.40
C ILE A 464 14.26 5.43 -0.43
N GLU A 465 13.36 6.39 -0.21
CA GLU A 465 12.14 6.57 -0.99
C GLU A 465 12.43 6.85 -2.48
N TYR A 466 13.47 7.64 -2.76
CA TYR A 466 13.91 7.89 -4.12
C TYR A 466 14.40 6.62 -4.81
N LEU A 467 15.25 5.85 -4.13
CA LEU A 467 15.71 4.54 -4.63
C LEU A 467 14.53 3.62 -4.90
N PHE A 468 13.49 3.66 -4.07
CA PHE A 468 12.26 2.91 -4.27
C PHE A 468 11.53 3.28 -5.57
N ASN A 469 11.25 4.56 -5.74
CA ASN A 469 10.52 5.04 -6.91
C ASN A 469 11.30 4.79 -8.22
N SER A 470 12.63 4.85 -8.17
CA SER A 470 13.48 4.58 -9.33
C SER A 470 13.41 3.12 -9.76
N LEU A 471 13.42 2.18 -8.81
CA LEU A 471 13.33 0.75 -9.08
C LEU A 471 11.94 0.31 -9.51
N ALA A 472 10.90 0.88 -8.89
CA ALA A 472 9.51 0.67 -9.29
C ALA A 472 9.23 1.23 -10.71
N GLY A 473 10.14 2.06 -11.22
CA GLY A 473 10.02 2.69 -12.52
C GLY A 473 9.06 3.87 -12.54
N VAL A 474 8.66 4.35 -11.36
CA VAL A 474 7.79 5.49 -11.08
C VAL A 474 8.56 6.81 -11.24
N SER A 475 9.89 6.79 -11.01
CA SER A 475 10.80 7.89 -11.37
C SER A 475 11.78 7.47 -12.47
N SER A 476 12.16 8.43 -13.33
CA SER A 476 13.23 8.22 -14.32
C SER A 476 14.59 8.12 -13.62
N GLN A 477 15.50 7.27 -14.13
CA GLN A 477 16.89 7.21 -13.64
C GLN A 477 17.64 8.55 -13.79
N GLU A 478 17.14 9.46 -14.65
CA GLU A 478 17.65 10.83 -14.82
C GLU A 478 17.46 11.71 -13.58
N ASN A 479 16.52 11.39 -12.69
CA ASN A 479 16.31 12.16 -11.44
C ASN A 479 17.48 12.04 -10.43
N LYS A 480 18.50 11.21 -10.72
CA LYS A 480 19.67 11.05 -9.84
C LYS A 480 20.65 12.21 -9.96
N GLN A 481 20.48 13.09 -10.96
CA GLN A 481 21.46 14.13 -11.29
C GLN A 481 21.11 15.55 -10.84
N ASN A 482 19.90 15.82 -10.36
CA ASN A 482 19.54 17.17 -9.89
C ASN A 482 19.39 17.16 -8.37
N GLU A 483 20.38 17.70 -7.67
CA GLU A 483 20.16 18.20 -6.30
C GLU A 483 18.93 19.11 -6.31
N LYS A 484 18.04 18.96 -5.32
CA LYS A 484 16.89 19.86 -5.18
C LYS A 484 17.37 21.30 -5.20
N SER A 485 16.74 22.10 -6.03
CA SER A 485 17.04 23.52 -6.10
C SER A 485 16.62 24.23 -4.82
N LYS A 486 17.14 25.45 -4.59
CA LYS A 486 16.80 26.22 -3.38
C LYS A 486 15.30 26.53 -3.33
N ALA A 487 14.67 26.80 -4.47
CA ALA A 487 13.23 27.00 -4.56
C ALA A 487 12.43 25.76 -4.11
N GLU A 488 12.85 24.56 -4.51
CA GLU A 488 12.20 23.30 -4.08
C GLU A 488 12.33 23.07 -2.58
N ILE A 489 13.52 23.36 -2.02
CA ILE A 489 13.75 23.27 -0.57
C ILE A 489 12.85 24.26 0.17
N ILE A 490 12.71 25.50 -0.31
CA ILE A 490 11.84 26.52 0.30
C ILE A 490 10.41 25.99 0.45
N ILE A 491 9.80 25.55 -0.66
CA ILE A 491 8.42 25.05 -0.64
C ILE A 491 8.30 23.83 0.27
N GLU A 492 9.20 22.87 0.13
CA GLU A 492 9.17 21.64 0.91
C GLU A 492 9.23 21.87 2.42
N GLU A 493 10.18 22.70 2.89
CA GLU A 493 10.35 23.00 4.31
C GLU A 493 9.14 23.73 4.89
N ILE A 494 8.59 24.70 4.15
CA ILE A 494 7.45 25.49 4.60
C ILE A 494 6.17 24.64 4.62
N MET A 495 5.94 23.79 3.62
CA MET A 495 4.80 22.89 3.61
C MET A 495 4.88 21.86 4.75
N ILE A 496 6.08 21.34 5.06
CA ILE A 496 6.29 20.45 6.21
C ILE A 496 5.97 21.17 7.51
N LEU A 497 6.49 22.38 7.71
CA LEU A 497 6.22 23.18 8.90
C LEU A 497 4.71 23.41 9.06
N THR A 498 4.02 23.77 7.98
CA THR A 498 2.57 24.00 7.99
C THR A 498 1.81 22.74 8.38
N ASN A 499 2.18 21.59 7.81
CA ASN A 499 1.60 20.28 8.16
C ASN A 499 1.82 19.88 9.62
N ILE A 500 2.98 20.21 10.21
CA ILE A 500 3.28 20.02 11.63
C ILE A 500 2.39 20.93 12.47
N VAL A 501 2.29 22.22 12.12
CA VAL A 501 1.45 23.21 12.82
C VAL A 501 -0.01 22.78 12.85
N THR A 502 -0.54 22.30 11.72
CA THR A 502 -1.93 21.80 11.65
C THR A 502 -2.13 20.63 12.61
N ALA A 503 -1.28 19.61 12.54
CA ALA A 503 -1.39 18.42 13.40
C ALA A 503 -1.24 18.77 14.88
N LEU A 504 -0.25 19.61 15.23
CA LEU A 504 -0.02 20.06 16.60
C LEU A 504 -1.20 20.86 17.15
N THR A 505 -1.84 21.70 16.32
CA THR A 505 -2.98 22.52 16.75
C THR A 505 -4.18 21.67 17.17
N PHE A 506 -4.49 20.61 16.41
CA PHE A 506 -5.57 19.69 16.73
C PHE A 506 -5.24 18.83 17.96
N ASP A 507 -4.00 18.35 18.04
CA ASP A 507 -3.52 17.54 19.15
C ASP A 507 -3.59 18.30 20.48
N GLN A 508 -3.07 19.52 20.54
CA GLN A 508 -3.08 20.37 21.74
C GLN A 508 -4.50 20.74 22.22
N LYS A 509 -5.47 20.75 21.30
CA LYS A 509 -6.88 21.03 21.60
C LYS A 509 -7.70 19.76 21.85
N TYR A 510 -7.09 18.57 21.79
CA TYR A 510 -7.77 17.27 21.92
C TYR A 510 -8.97 17.12 20.97
N LEU A 511 -8.80 17.58 19.73
CA LEU A 511 -9.85 17.54 18.71
C LEU A 511 -9.77 16.27 17.87
N PRO A 512 -10.89 15.72 17.39
CA PRO A 512 -10.89 14.63 16.41
C PRO A 512 -10.08 15.01 15.17
N PHE A 513 -9.14 14.15 14.77
CA PHE A 513 -8.19 14.48 13.71
C PHE A 513 -7.66 13.26 12.95
N ILE A 514 -7.04 13.51 11.79
CA ILE A 514 -6.33 12.52 10.98
C ILE A 514 -4.85 12.86 10.93
N TYR A 515 -4.02 11.95 11.41
CA TYR A 515 -2.57 12.05 11.31
C TYR A 515 -2.07 11.27 10.10
N ARG A 516 -1.00 11.78 9.48
CA ARG A 516 -0.18 11.01 8.55
C ARG A 516 1.01 10.50 9.35
N VAL A 517 1.03 9.20 9.62
CA VAL A 517 2.05 8.59 10.48
C VAL A 517 3.00 7.75 9.65
N HIS A 518 4.23 7.62 10.12
CA HIS A 518 5.23 6.73 9.55
C HIS A 518 5.91 5.97 10.69
N PRO A 519 5.67 4.65 10.83
CA PRO A 519 6.25 3.87 11.89
C PRO A 519 7.77 3.94 11.91
N ASN A 520 8.35 3.98 13.11
CA ASN A 520 9.79 3.81 13.25
C ASN A 520 10.17 2.39 12.84
N ILE A 521 11.18 2.26 11.98
CA ILE A 521 11.72 0.98 11.51
C ILE A 521 12.09 0.07 12.68
N LYS A 522 12.61 0.63 13.78
CA LYS A 522 12.95 -0.11 15.01
C LYS A 522 11.75 -0.76 15.70
N ASN A 523 10.56 -0.24 15.45
CA ASN A 523 9.31 -0.74 16.01
C ASN A 523 8.59 -1.67 15.01
N THR A 524 9.21 -1.99 13.87
CA THR A 524 8.68 -2.95 12.91
C THR A 524 9.19 -4.34 13.22
N LYS A 525 8.35 -5.34 12.94
CA LYS A 525 8.69 -6.76 13.12
C LYS A 525 9.87 -7.20 12.22
N ASP A 526 10.09 -6.47 11.13
CA ASP A 526 11.13 -6.73 10.15
C ASP A 526 12.46 -6.01 10.44
N TYR A 527 12.61 -5.36 11.62
CA TYR A 527 13.79 -4.53 11.93
C TYR A 527 15.13 -5.26 11.74
N GLU A 528 15.26 -6.49 12.25
CA GLU A 528 16.50 -7.28 12.11
C GLU A 528 16.76 -7.68 10.65
N SER A 529 15.71 -8.04 9.90
CA SER A 529 15.82 -8.33 8.46
C SER A 529 16.24 -7.08 7.68
N LEU A 530 15.67 -5.92 8.01
CA LEU A 530 16.00 -4.63 7.43
C LEU A 530 17.45 -4.25 7.71
N LYS A 531 17.87 -4.33 8.97
CA LYS A 531 19.24 -4.02 9.41
C LYS A 531 20.27 -4.91 8.72
N ASN A 532 20.02 -6.22 8.66
CA ASN A 532 20.90 -7.15 7.97
C ASN A 532 20.96 -6.85 6.47
N LEU A 533 19.83 -6.56 5.82
CA LEU A 533 19.80 -6.21 4.40
C LEU A 533 20.51 -4.88 4.12
N GLU A 534 20.36 -3.88 4.98
CA GLU A 534 21.07 -2.60 4.88
C GLU A 534 22.59 -2.79 4.98
N GLU A 535 23.06 -3.61 5.93
CA GLU A 535 24.48 -3.92 6.06
C GLU A 535 25.03 -4.62 4.81
N ILE A 536 24.27 -5.55 4.22
CA ILE A 536 24.71 -6.24 3.00
C ILE A 536 24.70 -5.29 1.79
N VAL A 537 23.69 -4.43 1.67
CA VAL A 537 23.58 -3.41 0.61
C VAL A 537 24.70 -2.38 0.69
N ASN A 538 25.05 -1.94 1.90
CA ASN A 538 26.13 -0.98 2.14
C ASN A 538 27.52 -1.58 1.92
N ASN A 539 27.62 -2.90 1.80
CA ASN A 539 28.88 -3.59 1.51
C ASN A 539 29.20 -3.51 0.00
N LYS A 540 30.27 -2.80 -0.35
CA LYS A 540 30.68 -2.50 -1.75
C LYS A 540 30.82 -3.74 -2.66
N PHE A 541 30.94 -4.93 -2.08
CA PHE A 541 31.07 -6.20 -2.80
C PHE A 541 29.87 -6.51 -3.72
N TYR A 542 28.65 -6.14 -3.33
CA TYR A 542 27.42 -6.47 -4.08
C TYR A 542 27.08 -5.49 -5.20
N GLN A 543 27.70 -4.31 -5.25
CA GLN A 543 27.48 -3.32 -6.32
C GLN A 543 27.97 -3.81 -7.69
N SER A 544 28.85 -4.82 -7.71
CA SER A 544 29.42 -5.43 -8.93
C SER A 544 28.44 -6.33 -9.70
N ASN A 545 27.40 -6.85 -9.05
CA ASN A 545 26.37 -7.69 -9.67
C ASN A 545 25.00 -6.99 -9.64
N THR A 546 24.75 -6.17 -10.67
CA THR A 546 23.64 -5.22 -10.71
C THR A 546 22.28 -5.90 -10.50
N LYS A 547 22.05 -7.12 -11.03
CA LYS A 547 20.72 -7.76 -10.94
C LYS A 547 20.39 -8.27 -9.53
N SER A 548 21.36 -8.90 -8.86
CA SER A 548 21.17 -9.38 -7.48
C SER A 548 21.08 -8.20 -6.50
N TYR A 549 21.89 -7.17 -6.72
CA TYR A 549 21.83 -5.93 -5.95
C TYR A 549 20.46 -5.24 -6.07
N LEU A 550 19.95 -5.06 -7.30
CA LEU A 550 18.62 -4.46 -7.51
C LEU A 550 17.51 -5.26 -6.81
N LYS A 551 17.58 -6.60 -6.85
CA LYS A 551 16.60 -7.48 -6.19
C LYS A 551 16.69 -7.40 -4.66
N MET A 552 17.88 -7.21 -4.10
CA MET A 552 18.07 -6.95 -2.68
C MET A 552 17.50 -5.60 -2.26
N ILE A 553 17.76 -4.52 -3.04
CA ILE A 553 17.18 -3.21 -2.78
C ILE A 553 15.64 -3.29 -2.86
N GLU A 554 15.08 -3.95 -3.87
CA GLU A 554 13.62 -4.19 -3.97
C GLU A 554 13.05 -4.93 -2.77
N THR A 555 13.82 -5.83 -2.16
CA THR A 555 13.39 -6.59 -0.97
C THR A 555 13.45 -5.70 0.27
N LEU A 556 14.55 -4.98 0.47
CA LEU A 556 14.74 -4.03 1.57
C LEU A 556 13.63 -2.98 1.59
N ILE A 557 13.32 -2.41 0.44
CA ILE A 557 12.21 -1.49 0.22
C ILE A 557 10.85 -2.02 0.70
N LYS A 558 10.55 -3.30 0.44
CA LYS A 558 9.25 -3.88 0.80
C LYS A 558 9.08 -4.07 2.30
N LEU A 559 10.19 -4.16 3.02
CA LEU A 559 10.21 -4.32 4.46
C LEU A 559 10.13 -2.96 5.17
N TYR A 560 10.51 -1.87 4.51
CA TYR A 560 10.34 -0.53 5.05
C TYR A 560 8.84 -0.24 5.25
N PRO A 561 8.43 0.21 6.46
CA PRO A 561 7.04 0.55 6.70
C PRO A 561 6.64 1.69 5.77
N LYS A 562 5.39 1.66 5.28
CA LYS A 562 4.82 2.78 4.54
C LYS A 562 4.16 3.75 5.50
N ALA A 563 4.16 5.03 5.14
CA ALA A 563 3.33 6.00 5.84
C ALA A 563 1.85 5.73 5.54
N TYR A 564 0.97 5.98 6.52
CA TYR A 564 -0.48 5.77 6.39
C TYR A 564 -1.25 6.78 7.24
N TYR A 565 -2.55 6.90 6.99
CA TYR A 565 -3.47 7.74 7.76
C TYR A 565 -4.11 6.97 8.91
N THR A 566 -4.22 7.60 10.06
CA THR A 566 -4.87 7.06 11.25
C THR A 566 -5.34 8.19 12.15
N THR A 567 -6.28 7.92 13.04
CA THR A 567 -6.66 8.85 14.11
C THR A 567 -5.69 8.80 15.29
N GLU A 568 -4.83 7.78 15.36
CA GLU A 568 -3.84 7.62 16.43
C GLU A 568 -2.48 8.24 16.05
N ASN A 569 -2.02 9.21 16.84
CA ASN A 569 -0.73 9.82 16.59
C ASN A 569 0.42 8.97 17.15
N ILE A 570 1.20 8.35 16.25
CA ILE A 570 2.44 7.62 16.58
C ILE A 570 3.71 8.31 16.06
N GLY A 571 3.57 9.54 15.54
CA GLY A 571 4.65 10.29 14.90
C GLY A 571 4.97 9.83 13.47
N HIS A 572 5.88 10.57 12.83
CA HIS A 572 6.30 10.34 11.45
C HIS A 572 7.81 10.19 11.35
N PHE A 573 8.30 8.94 11.40
CA PHE A 573 9.72 8.61 11.38
C PHE A 573 10.47 9.20 10.17
N GLY A 574 9.85 9.23 8.99
CA GLY A 574 10.53 9.64 7.75
C GLY A 574 10.73 11.15 7.64
N ILE A 575 10.02 11.91 8.49
CA ILE A 575 10.10 13.37 8.58
C ILE A 575 10.70 13.78 9.94
N ASP A 576 10.98 12.82 10.85
CA ASP A 576 11.52 13.03 12.19
C ASP A 576 10.72 14.05 13.03
N THR A 577 9.39 13.86 13.09
CA THR A 577 8.49 14.71 13.89
C THR A 577 7.44 13.88 14.65
N PRO A 578 7.05 14.27 15.89
CA PRO A 578 5.98 13.63 16.63
C PRO A 578 4.57 14.00 16.14
N TYR A 579 4.40 15.07 15.36
CA TYR A 579 3.11 15.51 14.84
C TYR A 579 3.22 15.75 13.34
N TYR A 580 2.40 15.07 12.55
CA TYR A 580 2.37 15.28 11.10
C TYR A 580 1.02 14.93 10.49
N SER A 581 0.62 15.69 9.48
CA SER A 581 -0.59 15.48 8.70
C SER A 581 -0.39 15.99 7.28
N HIS A 582 -1.34 15.77 6.38
CA HIS A 582 -1.35 16.42 5.07
C HIS A 582 -2.46 17.48 5.03
N SER A 583 -2.09 18.75 4.92
CA SER A 583 -3.03 19.88 4.98
C SER A 583 -2.78 20.97 3.95
N THR A 584 -1.80 20.77 3.07
CA THR A 584 -1.27 21.79 2.16
C THR A 584 -1.55 21.51 0.68
N SER A 585 -2.31 20.47 0.34
CA SER A 585 -2.64 20.14 -1.06
C SER A 585 -4.07 19.63 -1.29
N PRO A 586 -5.11 20.38 -0.87
CA PRO A 586 -6.51 19.98 -0.94
C PRO A 586 -7.09 19.89 -2.36
N ILE A 587 -6.48 20.51 -3.38
CA ILE A 587 -6.93 20.38 -4.78
C ILE A 587 -6.68 18.98 -5.31
N ARG A 588 -5.66 18.30 -4.78
CA ARG A 588 -5.15 17.01 -5.29
C ARG A 588 -5.11 15.88 -4.27
N ARG A 589 -5.49 16.11 -3.02
CA ARG A 589 -5.57 15.08 -1.97
C ARG A 589 -6.83 15.26 -1.12
N TYR A 590 -7.61 14.18 -1.02
CA TYR A 590 -8.85 14.16 -0.25
C TYR A 590 -8.62 14.19 1.26
N SER A 591 -7.45 13.72 1.72
CA SER A 591 -7.02 13.88 3.12
C SER A 591 -6.98 15.33 3.54
N ASP A 592 -6.39 16.19 2.71
CA ASP A 592 -6.24 17.61 2.98
C ASP A 592 -7.60 18.31 2.93
N LEU A 593 -8.46 17.95 1.97
CA LEU A 593 -9.86 18.42 1.93
C LEU A 593 -10.63 18.02 3.21
N THR A 594 -10.43 16.81 3.72
CA THR A 594 -11.04 16.34 4.97
C THR A 594 -10.52 17.16 6.16
N ILE A 595 -9.21 17.42 6.22
CA ILE A 595 -8.61 18.27 7.26
C ILE A 595 -9.13 19.71 7.18
N GLN A 596 -9.37 20.25 5.98
CA GLN A 596 -10.02 21.56 5.87
C GLN A 596 -11.42 21.56 6.49
N ARG A 597 -12.22 20.50 6.29
CA ARG A 597 -13.54 20.39 6.92
C ARG A 597 -13.43 20.38 8.45
N LEU A 598 -12.46 19.62 8.99
CA LEU A 598 -12.15 19.64 10.42
C LEU A 598 -11.75 21.04 10.90
N ILE A 599 -10.95 21.79 10.14
CA ILE A 599 -10.56 23.17 10.46
C ILE A 599 -11.80 24.08 10.47
N HIS A 600 -12.67 24.00 9.46
CA HIS A 600 -13.93 24.76 9.46
C HIS A 600 -14.77 24.41 10.69
N ASP A 601 -14.90 23.13 11.00
CA ASP A 601 -15.81 22.66 12.03
C ASP A 601 -15.37 22.95 13.47
N PHE A 602 -14.06 22.91 13.73
CA PHE A 602 -13.51 22.99 15.08
C PHE A 602 -12.65 24.23 15.36
N ILE A 603 -12.10 24.88 14.32
CA ILE A 603 -11.23 26.06 14.48
C ILE A 603 -11.98 27.34 14.11
N PHE A 604 -12.74 27.35 13.02
CA PHE A 604 -13.48 28.54 12.58
C PHE A 604 -14.88 28.61 13.21
N ASP A 605 -15.58 27.48 13.24
CA ASP A 605 -16.86 27.36 13.90
C ASP A 605 -16.66 26.99 15.38
N ALA A 606 -17.65 27.31 16.22
CA ALA A 606 -17.69 26.79 17.57
C ALA A 606 -17.92 25.27 17.55
N PRO A 607 -17.08 24.45 18.21
CA PRO A 607 -17.29 23.02 18.33
C PRO A 607 -18.67 22.73 18.94
N THR A 608 -19.39 21.76 18.37
CA THR A 608 -20.66 21.27 18.95
C THR A 608 -20.56 19.77 19.17
N ASP A 609 -21.26 19.25 20.17
CA ASP A 609 -21.29 17.81 20.48
C ASP A 609 -21.68 16.95 19.27
N ASP A 610 -22.56 17.47 18.40
CA ASP A 610 -22.99 16.78 17.19
C ASP A 610 -21.83 16.66 16.18
N LYS A 611 -21.01 17.71 16.02
CA LYS A 611 -19.80 17.66 15.18
C LYS A 611 -18.76 16.68 15.73
N TYR A 612 -18.55 16.63 17.05
CA TYR A 612 -17.67 15.62 17.67
C TYR A 612 -18.13 14.20 17.36
N LYS A 613 -19.40 13.89 17.66
CA LYS A 613 -19.98 12.55 17.41
C LYS A 613 -19.92 12.17 15.95
N TYR A 614 -20.20 13.12 15.05
CA TYR A 614 -20.11 12.90 13.62
C TYR A 614 -18.69 12.49 13.22
N TRP A 615 -17.69 13.32 13.52
CA TRP A 615 -16.31 13.05 13.12
C TRP A 615 -15.74 11.78 13.76
N GLU A 616 -15.95 11.55 15.06
CA GLU A 616 -15.52 10.32 15.73
C GLU A 616 -16.11 9.06 15.08
N SER A 617 -17.34 9.14 14.56
CA SER A 617 -18.00 8.01 13.90
C SER A 617 -17.46 7.71 12.49
N VAL A 618 -16.87 8.68 11.79
CA VAL A 618 -16.47 8.53 10.37
C VAL A 618 -14.95 8.52 10.14
N LEU A 619 -14.15 9.08 11.06
CA LEU A 619 -12.72 9.29 10.83
C LEU A 619 -11.92 7.99 10.64
N ASN A 620 -12.23 6.92 11.38
CA ASN A 620 -11.57 5.63 11.22
C ASN A 620 -11.85 5.00 9.85
N ASP A 621 -13.11 5.03 9.41
CA ASP A 621 -13.51 4.52 8.11
C ASP A 621 -12.91 5.36 6.97
N LEU A 622 -12.80 6.68 7.15
CA LEU A 622 -12.13 7.57 6.22
C LEU A 622 -10.63 7.25 6.11
N CYS A 623 -9.94 7.05 7.23
CA CYS A 623 -8.53 6.64 7.23
C CYS A 623 -8.34 5.32 6.48
N ALA A 624 -9.17 4.31 6.78
CA ALA A 624 -9.11 3.00 6.10
C ALA A 624 -9.34 3.13 4.59
N HIS A 625 -10.32 3.93 4.17
CA HIS A 625 -10.59 4.21 2.76
C HIS A 625 -9.43 4.93 2.07
N MET A 626 -8.88 5.97 2.70
CA MET A 626 -7.74 6.75 2.16
C MET A 626 -6.50 5.85 1.97
N ASN A 627 -6.17 5.02 2.97
CA ASN A 627 -5.05 4.09 2.89
C ASN A 627 -5.24 3.05 1.78
N SER A 628 -6.44 2.49 1.67
CA SER A 628 -6.75 1.51 0.62
C SER A 628 -6.64 2.14 -0.77
N GLN A 629 -7.16 3.36 -0.96
CA GLN A 629 -7.09 4.02 -2.26
C GLN A 629 -5.70 4.52 -2.61
N GLU A 630 -4.89 4.92 -1.64
CA GLU A 630 -3.48 5.23 -1.88
C GLU A 630 -2.72 4.02 -2.44
N GLU A 631 -2.94 2.83 -1.87
CA GLU A 631 -2.32 1.60 -2.36
C GLU A 631 -2.78 1.22 -3.78
N ILE A 632 -4.07 1.40 -4.07
CA ILE A 632 -4.66 1.19 -5.40
C ILE A 632 -4.06 2.16 -6.42
N ASN A 633 -4.01 3.46 -6.10
CA ASN A 633 -3.45 4.50 -6.97
C ASN A 633 -1.96 4.24 -7.23
N TYR A 634 -1.19 3.89 -6.20
CA TYR A 634 0.22 3.54 -6.34
C TYR A 634 0.44 2.31 -7.24
N SER A 635 -0.36 1.26 -7.06
CA SER A 635 -0.30 0.05 -7.87
C SER A 635 -0.61 0.34 -9.34
N TYR A 636 -1.64 1.15 -9.58
CA TYR A 636 -2.01 1.62 -10.91
C TYR A 636 -0.86 2.39 -11.58
N GLN A 637 -0.23 3.33 -10.88
CA GLN A 637 0.93 4.09 -11.40
C GLN A 637 2.07 3.15 -11.80
N CYS A 638 2.41 2.20 -10.93
CA CYS A 638 3.48 1.24 -11.20
C CYS A 638 3.20 0.37 -12.44
N GLU A 639 1.96 -0.12 -12.59
CA GLU A 639 1.57 -0.90 -13.77
C GLU A 639 1.52 -0.05 -15.04
N TYR A 640 1.03 1.20 -14.94
CA TYR A 640 0.99 2.14 -16.06
C TYR A 640 2.39 2.41 -16.60
N GLU A 641 3.35 2.73 -15.73
CA GLU A 641 4.72 3.03 -16.15
C GLU A 641 5.43 1.82 -16.77
N LYS A 642 5.19 0.62 -16.24
CA LYS A 642 5.69 -0.63 -16.85
C LYS A 642 5.10 -0.84 -18.24
N LEU A 643 3.78 -0.69 -18.38
CA LEU A 643 3.10 -0.82 -19.67
C LEU A 643 3.63 0.21 -20.67
N LYS A 644 3.81 1.47 -20.25
CA LYS A 644 4.32 2.54 -21.11
C LYS A 644 5.76 2.26 -21.60
N LYS A 645 6.62 1.74 -20.73
CA LYS A 645 7.98 1.32 -21.10
C LYS A 645 7.98 0.19 -22.13
N LEU A 646 7.03 -0.75 -22.04
CA LEU A 646 6.86 -1.82 -23.04
C LEU A 646 6.41 -1.25 -24.39
N ILE A 647 5.40 -0.37 -24.39
CA ILE A 647 4.90 0.30 -25.61
C ILE A 647 6.05 1.05 -26.33
N ARG A 648 6.88 1.78 -25.58
CA ARG A 648 8.03 2.52 -26.15
C ARG A 648 9.11 1.61 -26.74
N LYS A 649 9.23 0.36 -26.30
CA LYS A 649 10.21 -0.62 -26.79
C LYS A 649 9.74 -1.36 -28.05
N GLU A 650 8.45 -1.56 -28.23
CA GLU A 650 7.89 -2.19 -29.44
C GLU A 650 7.77 -1.23 -30.63
N GLY A 651 7.73 0.09 -30.38
CA GLY A 651 7.71 1.12 -31.42
C GLY A 651 9.09 1.58 -31.91
N ARG A 652 10.18 1.00 -31.41
CA ARG A 652 11.57 1.20 -31.87
C ARG A 652 12.05 -0.10 -32.49
#